data_AF-A2G5B2-F1
#
_entry.id   AF-A2G5B2-F1
#
_cell.length_a   1.000
_cell.length_b   1.000
_cell.length_c   1.000
_cell.angle_alpha   90.00
_cell.angle_beta   90.00
_cell.angle_gamma   90.00
#
_symmetry.space_group_name_H-M   'P 1'
#
loop_
_entity.id
_entity.type
_entity.pdbx_description
1 polymer ?
#
loop_
_entity_poly.entity_id
_entity_poly.type
_entity_poly.pdbx_seq_one_letter_code
_entity_poly.pdbx_strand_id
1 'polypeptide(L)'
;MIIFLVYFSKSLNTDEFGVEYSDDYTDLRKTRETIPSQYVVRAACTTILGGDTNLKSAFANCLTKLKNISFEIGSQIKYIYPWVFSSSSLEYIDFSNCFLLLDLNYSIFAQCNNLKNVTLPPNLQYIRAGCFYNCASLKYIKLPDSLLEIDDYIKGYDHVFQGSLNQIDISPDCKLQKIGADAFMGTRLTYFFIPKDVNQIVSSAFSGVAISNFEIDPRNGNFKTDGLIIYQGNSNSTLKIVSRTYNWDFVVPDFVTYIAPHAFRGVPIPSITIHDNIWKIDVRSLSSTMIQEFKCNGIMTLIMSACFASCSRLEKVYLTEKITEIHESAFSGCPLLNLIVLPDSLTTIGKNAFASCVSLTNISIPPKVNSIGAGVYLNCNSSLVVDTDRNEYCSIDDQILIVDNKQNMVDYFGSDATKDLHVPSTCNKISASTFKSKEFRSLIFDGNPSLVVESSVFESSKIKTIEFPIGLRTLGENCFLNCNLLQSVKFHADCTISIIPLNCFKNCINMEIIILPQSITKIANYAFLSCTKISNIGLENTKLQSLGNQCFAKSGLKTANLPSTVNFIDISAFESSLLTTFSTSTATIPVKCCYSCQNLETLIINNGVEVIEESAFQNCDIKELTLPASITTLSENSFADNENFATLKLEQNSNLTEVRGGCFLSCPLLKRIQLFEGKNKFLFDNGALLSIDQTILYTFLPSSDIRTFVVSVKTQKILSRSFYFCRKLNQILFNGNYISVIGFEAFKGCTNLNFVFVSSPSITQIDKDAFADCPELKKCGSFSIPKESFQIFKSRGVTDLSLREDCKNECNSVPIRNTGHISLSNIAVLIVLTLG
;
A
#
# COMPACT_ATOMS: atom_id res chain seq x y z
N MET A 1 -11.95 12.31 -15.85
CA MET A 1 -12.08 12.74 -14.44
C MET A 1 -12.91 14.02 -14.35
N ILE A 2 -14.11 14.05 -14.96
CA ILE A 2 -15.12 15.12 -14.83
C ILE A 2 -16.51 14.46 -14.97
N ILE A 3 -16.86 13.58 -14.03
CA ILE A 3 -18.25 13.14 -13.72
C ILE A 3 -18.22 12.67 -12.26
N PHE A 4 -18.15 13.59 -11.28
CA PHE A 4 -18.26 13.19 -9.86
C PHE A 4 -18.87 14.24 -8.93
N LEU A 5 -19.60 15.24 -9.43
CA LEU A 5 -20.00 16.39 -8.61
C LEU A 5 -21.49 16.78 -8.62
N VAL A 6 -22.42 15.86 -8.89
CA VAL A 6 -23.86 16.12 -8.65
C VAL A 6 -24.58 14.88 -8.12
N TYR A 7 -24.43 14.57 -6.84
CA TYR A 7 -25.36 13.68 -6.11
C TYR A 7 -25.31 13.93 -4.59
N PHE A 8 -25.63 15.16 -4.15
CA PHE A 8 -25.98 15.39 -2.74
C PHE A 8 -27.06 16.48 -2.63
N SER A 9 -28.33 16.06 -2.63
CA SER A 9 -29.49 16.71 -1.99
C SER A 9 -30.80 16.02 -2.40
N LYS A 10 -30.89 14.70 -2.21
CA LYS A 10 -32.15 13.96 -2.31
C LYS A 10 -32.40 13.23 -0.99
N SER A 11 -33.66 13.11 -0.60
CA SER A 11 -34.07 12.39 0.61
C SER A 11 -33.54 10.95 0.58
N LEU A 12 -33.45 10.33 1.76
CA LEU A 12 -33.07 8.92 1.88
C LEU A 12 -34.24 8.21 2.53
N ASN A 13 -34.68 7.12 1.92
CA ASN A 13 -35.63 6.22 2.56
C ASN A 13 -34.88 5.25 3.46
N THR A 14 -35.45 4.96 4.62
CA THR A 14 -34.92 3.95 5.55
C THR A 14 -35.95 2.87 5.78
N ASP A 15 -35.50 1.61 5.81
CA ASP A 15 -36.36 0.52 6.27
C ASP A 15 -36.46 0.49 7.82
N GLU A 16 -37.21 -0.47 8.35
CA GLU A 16 -37.41 -0.65 9.80
C GLU A 16 -36.14 -0.94 10.59
N PHE A 17 -35.05 -1.33 9.92
CA PHE A 17 -33.74 -1.59 10.53
C PHE A 17 -32.76 -0.41 10.34
N GLY A 18 -33.22 0.66 9.70
CA GLY A 18 -32.42 1.85 9.40
C GLY A 18 -31.45 1.67 8.23
N VAL A 19 -31.69 0.70 7.33
CA VAL A 19 -30.94 0.54 6.08
C VAL A 19 -31.35 1.65 5.11
N GLU A 20 -30.37 2.40 4.62
CA GLU A 20 -30.55 3.55 3.75
C GLU A 20 -30.59 3.12 2.28
N TYR A 21 -31.70 3.48 1.63
CA TYR A 21 -31.95 3.29 0.21
C TYR A 21 -32.06 4.64 -0.52
N SER A 22 -31.93 4.62 -1.85
CA SER A 22 -32.38 5.74 -2.69
C SER A 22 -33.89 6.00 -2.53
N ASP A 23 -34.36 7.19 -2.94
CA ASP A 23 -35.77 7.62 -2.84
C ASP A 23 -36.78 6.64 -3.48
N ASP A 24 -36.35 5.85 -4.45
CA ASP A 24 -37.14 4.85 -5.17
C ASP A 24 -36.85 3.41 -4.75
N TYR A 25 -36.07 3.20 -3.68
CA TYR A 25 -35.63 1.91 -3.16
C TYR A 25 -34.74 1.08 -4.10
N THR A 26 -34.25 1.66 -5.20
CA THR A 26 -33.45 0.94 -6.21
C THR A 26 -32.01 0.69 -5.78
N ASP A 27 -31.39 1.59 -5.03
CA ASP A 27 -30.01 1.46 -4.55
C ASP A 27 -29.96 1.22 -3.04
N LEU A 28 -29.42 0.09 -2.59
CA LEU A 28 -29.04 -0.11 -1.19
C LEU A 28 -27.67 0.53 -0.96
N ARG A 29 -27.66 1.62 -0.17
CA ARG A 29 -26.48 2.49 -0.02
C ARG A 29 -25.70 2.23 1.26
N LYS A 30 -26.40 1.99 2.37
CA LYS A 30 -25.75 1.87 3.68
C LYS A 30 -26.60 1.11 4.69
N THR A 31 -25.99 0.18 5.40
CA THR A 31 -26.56 -0.52 6.55
C THR A 31 -26.08 0.09 7.87
N ARG A 32 -26.80 -0.19 8.96
CA ARG A 32 -26.45 0.21 10.33
C ARG A 32 -26.07 -1.01 11.17
N GLU A 33 -25.37 -0.77 12.27
CA GLU A 33 -24.97 -1.83 13.23
C GLU A 33 -26.14 -2.56 13.89
N THR A 34 -27.35 -1.99 13.79
CA THR A 34 -28.61 -2.53 14.30
C THR A 34 -29.24 -3.56 13.37
N ILE A 35 -28.68 -3.81 12.19
CA ILE A 35 -29.23 -4.81 11.27
C ILE A 35 -29.25 -6.20 11.95
N PRO A 36 -30.34 -6.97 11.78
CA PRO A 36 -30.41 -8.33 12.29
C PRO A 36 -29.33 -9.24 11.68
N SER A 37 -29.02 -10.35 12.34
CA SER A 37 -28.09 -11.35 11.82
C SER A 37 -28.60 -12.04 10.54
N GLN A 38 -29.89 -11.94 10.26
CA GLN A 38 -30.52 -12.40 9.02
C GLN A 38 -31.20 -11.21 8.36
N TYR A 39 -30.88 -10.93 7.09
CA TYR A 39 -31.44 -9.79 6.36
C TYR A 39 -32.03 -10.24 5.02
N VAL A 40 -33.17 -9.65 4.65
CA VAL A 40 -33.84 -9.88 3.37
C VAL A 40 -33.80 -8.58 2.57
N VAL A 41 -33.17 -8.60 1.40
CA VAL A 41 -33.08 -7.43 0.51
C VAL A 41 -34.40 -7.27 -0.24
N ARG A 42 -34.93 -6.04 -0.24
CA ARG A 42 -36.24 -5.69 -0.83
C ARG A 42 -36.30 -5.97 -2.34
N ALA A 43 -37.47 -6.36 -2.83
CA ALA A 43 -37.69 -6.73 -4.23
C ALA A 43 -37.37 -5.60 -5.20
N ALA A 44 -37.65 -4.34 -4.84
CA ALA A 44 -37.39 -3.16 -5.68
C ALA A 44 -35.91 -2.81 -5.85
N CYS A 45 -35.02 -3.37 -5.00
CA CYS A 45 -33.60 -3.06 -5.05
C CYS A 45 -32.97 -3.64 -6.32
N THR A 46 -32.35 -2.78 -7.13
CA THR A 46 -31.63 -3.13 -8.35
C THR A 46 -30.12 -3.17 -8.16
N THR A 47 -29.60 -2.42 -7.19
CA THR A 47 -28.15 -2.23 -6.98
C THR A 47 -27.78 -2.28 -5.50
N ILE A 48 -26.71 -3.00 -5.15
CA ILE A 48 -26.05 -2.89 -3.83
C ILE A 48 -24.71 -2.18 -4.01
N LEU A 49 -24.57 -1.01 -3.39
CA LEU A 49 -23.37 -0.18 -3.53
C LEU A 49 -22.18 -0.74 -2.73
N GLY A 50 -20.99 -0.62 -3.33
CA GLY A 50 -19.71 -1.00 -2.75
C GLY A 50 -18.79 0.21 -2.63
N GLY A 51 -17.67 0.03 -1.95
CA GLY A 51 -16.67 1.08 -1.74
C GLY A 51 -15.27 0.53 -1.90
N ASP A 52 -14.48 1.21 -2.72
CA ASP A 52 -13.04 1.00 -2.80
C ASP A 52 -12.42 1.41 -1.46
N THR A 53 -11.75 0.46 -0.80
CA THR A 53 -10.93 0.59 0.40
C THR A 53 -11.24 1.76 1.36
N ASN A 54 -11.76 1.41 2.55
CA ASN A 54 -12.21 2.24 3.68
C ASN A 54 -13.67 2.75 3.62
N LEU A 55 -14.57 2.00 4.29
CA LEU A 55 -15.86 2.43 4.87
C LEU A 55 -17.02 2.83 3.94
N LYS A 56 -17.01 2.48 2.64
CA LYS A 56 -18.12 2.80 1.70
C LYS A 56 -18.86 1.60 1.10
N SER A 57 -18.69 0.38 1.63
CA SER A 57 -19.59 -0.73 1.28
C SER A 57 -20.93 -0.57 1.98
N ALA A 58 -22.03 -0.90 1.28
CA ALA A 58 -23.36 -0.98 1.86
C ALA A 58 -23.39 -1.75 3.19
N PHE A 59 -22.65 -2.85 3.29
CA PHE A 59 -22.63 -3.72 4.47
C PHE A 59 -21.47 -3.46 5.44
N ALA A 60 -20.68 -2.39 5.23
CA ALA A 60 -19.46 -2.12 6.01
C ALA A 60 -19.66 -2.08 7.53
N ASN A 61 -20.82 -1.60 8.00
CA ASN A 61 -21.11 -1.44 9.44
C ASN A 61 -21.64 -2.71 10.12
N CYS A 62 -21.83 -3.81 9.38
CA CYS A 62 -22.46 -5.02 9.93
C CYS A 62 -21.77 -6.33 9.54
N LEU A 63 -20.59 -6.26 8.90
CA LEU A 63 -19.84 -7.42 8.44
C LEU A 63 -19.62 -8.48 9.55
N THR A 64 -19.47 -8.09 10.82
CA THR A 64 -19.23 -9.00 11.94
C THR A 64 -20.48 -9.61 12.57
N LYS A 65 -21.68 -9.11 12.25
CA LYS A 65 -22.96 -9.58 12.80
C LYS A 65 -23.82 -10.33 11.78
N LEU A 66 -23.68 -9.97 10.51
CA LEU A 66 -24.51 -10.50 9.43
C LEU A 66 -24.12 -11.95 9.11
N LYS A 67 -25.04 -12.88 9.33
CA LYS A 67 -24.86 -14.31 9.11
C LYS A 67 -25.58 -14.80 7.86
N ASN A 68 -26.79 -14.29 7.60
CA ASN A 68 -27.62 -14.75 6.48
C ASN A 68 -28.13 -13.59 5.65
N ILE A 69 -28.07 -13.72 4.32
CA ILE A 69 -28.71 -12.79 3.38
C ILE A 69 -29.62 -13.58 2.44
N SER A 70 -30.81 -13.05 2.19
CA SER A 70 -31.71 -13.53 1.13
C SER A 70 -32.36 -12.34 0.42
N PHE A 71 -33.14 -12.61 -0.64
CA PHE A 71 -33.80 -11.59 -1.44
C PHE A 71 -35.29 -11.90 -1.56
N GLU A 72 -36.14 -10.88 -1.51
CA GLU A 72 -37.59 -11.04 -1.65
C GLU A 72 -37.98 -11.66 -3.01
N ILE A 73 -39.13 -12.32 -3.05
CA ILE A 73 -39.71 -12.86 -4.30
C ILE A 73 -39.90 -11.71 -5.30
N GLY A 74 -39.46 -11.92 -6.54
CA GLY A 74 -39.52 -10.89 -7.58
C GLY A 74 -38.39 -9.86 -7.51
N SER A 75 -37.27 -10.19 -6.85
CA SER A 75 -36.09 -9.32 -6.76
C SER A 75 -35.63 -8.76 -8.11
N GLN A 76 -35.43 -7.45 -8.15
CA GLN A 76 -34.97 -6.70 -9.32
C GLN A 76 -33.46 -6.49 -9.34
N ILE A 77 -32.70 -7.18 -8.47
CA ILE A 77 -31.26 -6.99 -8.34
C ILE A 77 -30.53 -7.36 -9.63
N LYS A 78 -29.79 -6.39 -10.17
CA LYS A 78 -29.02 -6.49 -11.42
C LYS A 78 -27.53 -6.39 -11.18
N TYR A 79 -27.12 -5.68 -10.13
CA TYR A 79 -25.72 -5.37 -9.91
C TYR A 79 -25.35 -5.31 -8.43
N ILE A 80 -24.26 -5.97 -8.08
CA ILE A 80 -23.61 -5.89 -6.77
C ILE A 80 -22.18 -5.44 -7.03
N TYR A 81 -21.76 -4.36 -6.37
CA TYR A 81 -20.41 -3.84 -6.52
C TYR A 81 -19.36 -4.81 -5.96
N PRO A 82 -18.09 -4.69 -6.37
CA PRO A 82 -16.98 -5.43 -5.78
C PRO A 82 -16.84 -5.27 -4.26
N TRP A 83 -16.28 -6.29 -3.60
CA TRP A 83 -15.99 -6.35 -2.15
C TRP A 83 -17.17 -6.15 -1.18
N VAL A 84 -18.42 -6.13 -1.65
CA VAL A 84 -19.59 -5.79 -0.82
C VAL A 84 -19.69 -6.64 0.46
N PHE A 85 -19.43 -7.94 0.37
CA PHE A 85 -19.45 -8.86 1.51
C PHE A 85 -18.06 -9.31 1.97
N SER A 86 -16.98 -8.73 1.43
CA SER A 86 -15.61 -9.15 1.72
C SER A 86 -15.34 -9.13 3.22
N SER A 87 -14.65 -10.16 3.71
CA SER A 87 -14.25 -10.33 5.11
C SER A 87 -15.43 -10.32 6.10
N SER A 88 -16.64 -10.66 5.65
CA SER A 88 -17.81 -10.76 6.51
C SER A 88 -17.89 -12.07 7.29
N SER A 89 -18.71 -12.06 8.33
CA SER A 89 -19.10 -13.21 9.15
C SER A 89 -20.23 -14.05 8.53
N LEU A 90 -20.57 -13.78 7.27
CA LEU A 90 -21.66 -14.43 6.54
C LEU A 90 -21.45 -15.94 6.53
N GLU A 91 -22.49 -16.68 6.90
CA GLU A 91 -22.54 -18.13 6.88
C GLU A 91 -23.32 -18.65 5.67
N TYR A 92 -24.37 -17.93 5.25
CA TYR A 92 -25.28 -18.33 4.18
C TYR A 92 -25.74 -17.13 3.34
N ILE A 93 -25.82 -17.31 2.02
CA ILE A 93 -26.51 -16.37 1.13
C ILE A 93 -27.36 -17.09 0.10
N ASP A 94 -28.57 -16.59 -0.12
CA ASP A 94 -29.53 -17.19 -1.03
C ASP A 94 -29.96 -16.21 -2.14
N PHE A 95 -29.43 -16.40 -3.35
CA PHE A 95 -29.80 -15.64 -4.55
C PHE A 95 -30.90 -16.31 -5.39
N SER A 96 -31.64 -17.29 -4.87
CA SER A 96 -32.66 -18.03 -5.64
C SER A 96 -33.72 -17.15 -6.33
N ASN A 97 -34.00 -15.96 -5.77
CA ASN A 97 -34.95 -15.00 -6.34
C ASN A 97 -34.32 -13.97 -7.31
N CYS A 98 -33.01 -14.02 -7.54
CA CYS A 98 -32.25 -12.95 -8.23
C CYS A 98 -32.05 -13.23 -9.73
N PHE A 99 -33.14 -13.38 -10.48
CA PHE A 99 -33.11 -13.75 -11.91
C PHE A 99 -32.44 -12.73 -12.85
N LEU A 100 -32.24 -11.49 -12.40
CA LEU A 100 -31.62 -10.42 -13.19
C LEU A 100 -30.14 -10.20 -12.85
N LEU A 101 -29.60 -10.89 -11.84
CA LEU A 101 -28.19 -10.79 -11.45
C LEU A 101 -27.37 -11.76 -12.30
N LEU A 102 -26.82 -11.24 -13.40
CA LEU A 102 -26.08 -12.04 -14.38
C LEU A 102 -24.58 -12.16 -14.06
N ASP A 103 -24.06 -11.38 -13.11
CA ASP A 103 -22.63 -11.28 -12.82
C ASP A 103 -22.38 -11.26 -11.30
N LEU A 104 -21.59 -12.21 -10.81
CA LEU A 104 -20.99 -12.14 -9.48
C LEU A 104 -19.63 -11.47 -9.60
N ASN A 105 -19.64 -10.18 -9.31
CA ASN A 105 -18.51 -9.24 -9.44
C ASN A 105 -17.28 -9.60 -8.59
N TYR A 106 -16.21 -8.82 -8.80
CA TYR A 106 -14.91 -9.08 -8.22
C TYR A 106 -14.91 -9.10 -6.68
N SER A 107 -14.26 -10.11 -6.11
CA SER A 107 -14.00 -10.21 -4.67
C SER A 107 -15.22 -10.03 -3.74
N ILE A 108 -16.45 -10.28 -4.23
CA ILE A 108 -17.68 -10.06 -3.46
C ILE A 108 -17.64 -10.81 -2.12
N PHE A 109 -17.19 -12.07 -2.09
CA PHE A 109 -17.08 -12.90 -0.87
C PHE A 109 -15.63 -13.17 -0.46
N ALA A 110 -14.66 -12.38 -0.91
CA ALA A 110 -13.25 -12.60 -0.55
C ALA A 110 -13.09 -12.65 0.98
N GLN A 111 -12.35 -13.64 1.48
CA GLN A 111 -12.07 -13.85 2.90
C GLN A 111 -13.31 -14.04 3.79
N CYS A 112 -14.46 -14.45 3.24
CA CYS A 112 -15.63 -14.84 4.02
C CYS A 112 -15.43 -16.22 4.64
N ASN A 113 -14.59 -16.30 5.68
CA ASN A 113 -14.13 -17.56 6.26
C ASN A 113 -15.24 -18.41 6.90
N ASN A 114 -16.38 -17.81 7.24
CA ASN A 114 -17.54 -18.51 7.81
C ASN A 114 -18.56 -18.96 6.76
N LEU A 115 -18.39 -18.57 5.49
CA LEU A 115 -19.35 -18.84 4.42
C LEU A 115 -19.39 -20.33 4.12
N LYS A 116 -20.51 -20.98 4.45
CA LYS A 116 -20.71 -22.42 4.32
C LYS A 116 -21.43 -22.77 3.02
N ASN A 117 -22.37 -21.94 2.60
CA ASN A 117 -23.19 -22.19 1.41
C ASN A 117 -23.61 -20.89 0.72
N VAL A 118 -23.71 -20.96 -0.60
CA VAL A 118 -24.09 -19.89 -1.51
C VAL A 118 -25.05 -20.49 -2.54
N THR A 119 -26.32 -20.13 -2.48
CA THR A 119 -27.25 -20.44 -3.59
C THR A 119 -27.03 -19.39 -4.68
N LEU A 120 -26.48 -19.80 -5.83
CA LEU A 120 -26.18 -18.89 -6.93
C LEU A 120 -27.45 -18.39 -7.65
N PRO A 121 -27.41 -17.19 -8.29
CA PRO A 121 -28.52 -16.68 -9.09
C PRO A 121 -28.91 -17.64 -10.23
N PRO A 122 -30.20 -17.89 -10.50
CA PRO A 122 -30.62 -18.86 -11.50
C PRO A 122 -30.15 -18.59 -12.94
N ASN A 123 -29.99 -17.31 -13.31
CA ASN A 123 -29.56 -16.87 -14.64
C ASN A 123 -28.13 -16.33 -14.66
N LEU A 124 -27.31 -16.63 -13.64
CA LEU A 124 -25.94 -16.16 -13.55
C LEU A 124 -25.14 -16.56 -14.80
N GLN A 125 -24.37 -15.63 -15.36
CA GLN A 125 -23.54 -15.84 -16.55
C GLN A 125 -22.04 -15.78 -16.23
N TYR A 126 -21.63 -14.98 -15.24
CA TYR A 126 -20.22 -14.74 -14.93
C TYR A 126 -19.91 -14.87 -13.43
N ILE A 127 -18.80 -15.53 -13.11
CA ILE A 127 -18.18 -15.49 -11.77
C ILE A 127 -16.80 -14.86 -11.92
N ARG A 128 -16.60 -13.68 -11.32
CA ARG A 128 -15.41 -12.84 -11.50
C ARG A 128 -14.25 -13.20 -10.58
N ALA A 129 -13.06 -12.70 -10.92
CA ALA A 129 -11.84 -12.87 -10.14
C ALA A 129 -12.03 -12.49 -8.65
N GLY A 130 -11.46 -13.28 -7.75
CA GLY A 130 -11.55 -13.05 -6.30
C GLY A 130 -12.88 -13.44 -5.64
N CYS A 131 -13.93 -13.77 -6.40
CA CYS A 131 -15.30 -13.85 -5.87
C CYS A 131 -15.41 -14.71 -4.60
N PHE A 132 -14.77 -15.88 -4.58
CA PHE A 132 -14.71 -16.81 -3.44
C PHE A 132 -13.27 -17.05 -2.96
N TYR A 133 -12.42 -16.02 -3.05
CA TYR A 133 -11.05 -16.09 -2.59
C TYR A 133 -10.98 -16.35 -1.08
N ASN A 134 -10.16 -17.31 -0.67
CA ASN A 134 -9.91 -17.65 0.73
C ASN A 134 -11.19 -17.83 1.58
N CYS A 135 -12.19 -18.53 1.03
CA CYS A 135 -13.42 -18.88 1.75
C CYS A 135 -13.20 -20.20 2.52
N ALA A 136 -12.67 -20.13 3.74
CA ALA A 136 -12.21 -21.30 4.49
C ALA A 136 -13.31 -22.32 4.86
N SER A 137 -14.59 -21.94 4.90
CA SER A 137 -15.71 -22.84 5.23
C SER A 137 -16.51 -23.34 4.02
N LEU A 138 -16.30 -22.77 2.83
CA LEU A 138 -17.08 -23.11 1.64
C LEU A 138 -16.54 -24.41 1.05
N LYS A 139 -17.31 -25.50 1.20
CA LYS A 139 -16.90 -26.85 0.76
C LYS A 139 -17.57 -27.27 -0.55
N TYR A 140 -18.78 -26.80 -0.79
CA TYR A 140 -19.62 -27.18 -1.91
C TYR A 140 -20.21 -25.95 -2.60
N ILE A 141 -20.31 -25.99 -3.92
CA ILE A 141 -21.08 -25.02 -4.70
C ILE A 141 -21.72 -25.70 -5.92
N LYS A 142 -22.94 -25.31 -6.25
CA LYS A 142 -23.65 -25.75 -7.46
C LYS A 142 -23.64 -24.65 -8.49
N LEU A 143 -23.10 -24.90 -9.67
CA LEU A 143 -23.11 -23.94 -10.77
C LEU A 143 -24.47 -23.98 -11.50
N PRO A 144 -25.07 -22.81 -11.82
CA PRO A 144 -26.31 -22.76 -12.58
C PRO A 144 -26.07 -23.07 -14.07
N ASP A 145 -27.06 -23.64 -14.75
CA ASP A 145 -26.93 -24.03 -16.16
C ASP A 145 -26.74 -22.84 -17.11
N SER A 146 -27.05 -21.62 -16.67
CA SER A 146 -26.86 -20.38 -17.44
C SER A 146 -25.42 -19.88 -17.47
N LEU A 147 -24.54 -20.42 -16.63
CA LEU A 147 -23.18 -19.91 -16.44
C LEU A 147 -22.39 -20.02 -17.75
N LEU A 148 -21.71 -18.95 -18.16
CA LEU A 148 -20.93 -18.88 -19.39
C LEU A 148 -19.43 -18.92 -19.12
N GLU A 149 -18.97 -18.27 -18.05
CA GLU A 149 -17.54 -18.10 -17.77
C GLU A 149 -17.22 -18.04 -16.28
N ILE A 150 -16.09 -18.67 -15.93
CA ILE A 150 -15.37 -18.50 -14.68
C ILE A 150 -14.05 -17.80 -15.02
N ASP A 151 -13.85 -16.61 -14.45
CA ASP A 151 -12.75 -15.70 -14.79
C ASP A 151 -11.34 -16.28 -14.50
N ASP A 152 -10.34 -15.62 -15.09
CA ASP A 152 -8.92 -15.83 -14.80
C ASP A 152 -8.52 -15.19 -13.44
N TYR A 153 -7.35 -15.58 -12.91
CA TYR A 153 -6.67 -14.80 -11.87
C TYR A 153 -6.34 -13.39 -12.39
N ILE A 154 -6.69 -12.36 -11.62
CA ILE A 154 -6.35 -10.97 -11.91
C ILE A 154 -5.55 -10.38 -10.75
N LYS A 155 -4.37 -9.84 -11.05
CA LYS A 155 -3.53 -9.16 -10.07
C LYS A 155 -4.32 -8.01 -9.42
N GLY A 156 -4.48 -8.07 -8.10
CA GLY A 156 -5.26 -7.10 -7.31
C GLY A 156 -6.64 -7.61 -6.86
N TYR A 157 -7.20 -8.63 -7.53
CA TYR A 157 -8.47 -9.26 -7.16
C TYR A 157 -8.33 -10.72 -6.71
N ASP A 158 -7.23 -11.37 -7.07
CA ASP A 158 -6.86 -12.72 -6.68
C ASP A 158 -7.64 -13.84 -7.41
N HIS A 159 -7.45 -15.10 -7.00
CA HIS A 159 -8.08 -16.29 -7.62
C HIS A 159 -9.61 -16.31 -7.44
N VAL A 160 -10.36 -16.86 -8.40
CA VAL A 160 -11.83 -16.97 -8.29
C VAL A 160 -12.24 -17.82 -7.09
N PHE A 161 -11.75 -19.06 -7.03
CA PHE A 161 -11.94 -19.98 -5.92
C PHE A 161 -10.60 -20.32 -5.27
N GLN A 162 -10.54 -20.25 -3.94
CA GLN A 162 -9.42 -20.76 -3.15
C GLN A 162 -9.91 -21.15 -1.75
N GLY A 163 -9.30 -22.16 -1.14
CA GLY A 163 -9.58 -22.57 0.24
C GLY A 163 -10.14 -23.99 0.33
N SER A 164 -11.21 -24.19 1.08
CA SER A 164 -11.69 -25.52 1.45
C SER A 164 -12.64 -26.18 0.44
N LEU A 165 -12.92 -25.52 -0.70
CA LEU A 165 -13.84 -26.02 -1.71
C LEU A 165 -13.35 -27.39 -2.22
N ASN A 166 -14.15 -28.44 -2.00
CA ASN A 166 -13.78 -29.82 -2.33
C ASN A 166 -14.79 -30.52 -3.25
N GLN A 167 -15.95 -29.89 -3.50
CA GLN A 167 -16.96 -30.39 -4.41
C GLN A 167 -17.60 -29.24 -5.20
N ILE A 168 -17.81 -29.47 -6.50
CA ILE A 168 -18.59 -28.58 -7.37
C ILE A 168 -19.59 -29.46 -8.12
N ASP A 169 -20.85 -29.03 -8.15
CA ASP A 169 -21.91 -29.65 -8.95
C ASP A 169 -22.12 -28.84 -10.24
N ILE A 170 -21.94 -29.51 -11.37
CA ILE A 170 -22.08 -28.94 -12.72
C ILE A 170 -22.96 -29.89 -13.53
N SER A 171 -24.09 -29.38 -14.02
CA SER A 171 -24.99 -30.21 -14.83
C SER A 171 -24.47 -30.39 -16.27
N PRO A 172 -24.77 -31.52 -16.94
CA PRO A 172 -24.47 -31.76 -18.35
C PRO A 172 -24.95 -30.67 -19.32
N ASP A 173 -26.03 -29.95 -18.97
CA ASP A 173 -26.63 -28.91 -19.80
C ASP A 173 -26.18 -27.49 -19.45
N CYS A 174 -25.19 -27.36 -18.55
CA CYS A 174 -24.58 -26.08 -18.24
C CYS A 174 -23.89 -25.48 -19.46
N LYS A 175 -24.15 -24.19 -19.70
CA LYS A 175 -23.65 -23.40 -20.84
C LYS A 175 -22.21 -22.89 -20.67
N LEU A 176 -21.47 -23.45 -19.71
CA LEU A 176 -20.12 -23.00 -19.38
C LEU A 176 -19.22 -23.18 -20.61
N GLN A 177 -18.58 -22.10 -21.05
CA GLN A 177 -17.71 -22.08 -22.23
C GLN A 177 -16.24 -22.00 -21.85
N LYS A 178 -15.92 -21.19 -20.82
CA LYS A 178 -14.54 -20.88 -20.41
C LYS A 178 -14.29 -21.11 -18.93
N ILE A 179 -13.15 -21.74 -18.63
CA ILE A 179 -12.55 -21.84 -17.30
C ILE A 179 -11.18 -21.14 -17.34
N GLY A 180 -11.05 -20.06 -16.57
CA GLY A 180 -9.87 -19.21 -16.54
C GLY A 180 -8.63 -19.78 -15.83
N ALA A 181 -7.51 -19.09 -16.02
CA ALA A 181 -6.22 -19.36 -15.42
C ALA A 181 -6.30 -19.34 -13.89
N ASP A 182 -5.79 -20.38 -13.24
CA ASP A 182 -5.76 -20.51 -11.78
C ASP A 182 -7.13 -20.30 -11.09
N ALA A 183 -8.24 -20.50 -11.81
CA ALA A 183 -9.61 -20.27 -11.31
C ALA A 183 -9.94 -21.11 -10.06
N PHE A 184 -9.36 -22.31 -9.96
CA PHE A 184 -9.53 -23.23 -8.83
C PHE A 184 -8.23 -23.46 -8.05
N MET A 185 -7.24 -22.58 -8.19
CA MET A 185 -5.92 -22.79 -7.59
C MET A 185 -5.99 -22.93 -6.07
N GLY A 186 -5.37 -23.98 -5.55
CA GLY A 186 -5.31 -24.23 -4.10
C GLY A 186 -6.64 -24.66 -3.46
N THR A 187 -7.65 -25.02 -4.26
CA THR A 187 -8.86 -25.72 -3.77
C THR A 187 -8.54 -27.18 -3.41
N ARG A 188 -9.50 -27.87 -2.80
CA ARG A 188 -9.42 -29.28 -2.38
C ARG A 188 -10.24 -30.20 -3.29
N LEU A 189 -10.51 -29.79 -4.53
CA LEU A 189 -11.26 -30.60 -5.49
C LEU A 189 -10.52 -31.90 -5.80
N THR A 190 -11.26 -33.00 -5.82
CA THR A 190 -10.77 -34.33 -6.21
C THR A 190 -11.43 -34.85 -7.49
N TYR A 191 -12.50 -34.18 -7.93
CA TYR A 191 -13.28 -34.50 -9.12
C TYR A 191 -13.67 -33.21 -9.83
N PHE A 192 -13.70 -33.25 -11.17
CA PHE A 192 -14.23 -32.14 -11.96
C PHE A 192 -14.93 -32.65 -13.22
N PHE A 193 -16.17 -32.20 -13.42
CA PHE A 193 -16.98 -32.49 -14.60
C PHE A 193 -16.91 -31.35 -15.62
N ILE A 194 -16.70 -31.68 -16.89
CA ILE A 194 -16.63 -30.71 -18.00
C ILE A 194 -17.89 -30.87 -18.87
N PRO A 195 -18.83 -29.90 -18.86
CA PRO A 195 -20.08 -30.00 -19.63
C PRO A 195 -19.86 -29.79 -21.13
N LYS A 196 -20.92 -30.05 -21.91
CA LYS A 196 -20.89 -30.12 -23.38
C LYS A 196 -20.37 -28.85 -24.10
N ASP A 197 -20.61 -27.67 -23.54
CA ASP A 197 -20.34 -26.38 -24.19
C ASP A 197 -18.95 -25.81 -23.88
N VAL A 198 -18.18 -26.44 -22.98
CA VAL A 198 -16.83 -25.99 -22.62
C VAL A 198 -15.92 -26.15 -23.83
N ASN A 199 -15.36 -25.03 -24.29
CA ASN A 199 -14.44 -24.95 -25.42
C ASN A 199 -13.08 -24.35 -25.04
N GLN A 200 -12.97 -23.74 -23.86
CA GLN A 200 -11.73 -23.19 -23.35
C GLN A 200 -11.49 -23.58 -21.89
N ILE A 201 -10.38 -24.30 -21.65
CA ILE A 201 -9.83 -24.53 -20.32
C ILE A 201 -8.39 -24.02 -20.37
N VAL A 202 -8.09 -22.98 -19.58
CA VAL A 202 -6.70 -22.55 -19.43
C VAL A 202 -5.94 -23.62 -18.66
N SER A 203 -4.76 -24.03 -19.13
CA SER A 203 -4.07 -25.20 -18.59
C SER A 203 -3.66 -25.06 -17.11
N SER A 204 -3.61 -23.84 -16.57
CA SER A 204 -3.34 -23.58 -15.16
C SER A 204 -4.60 -23.55 -14.28
N ALA A 205 -5.80 -23.74 -14.83
CA ALA A 205 -7.08 -23.64 -14.11
C ALA A 205 -7.09 -24.42 -12.77
N PHE A 206 -6.42 -25.56 -12.74
CA PHE A 206 -6.33 -26.47 -11.58
C PHE A 206 -4.92 -26.54 -10.96
N SER A 207 -4.11 -25.48 -11.13
CA SER A 207 -2.77 -25.43 -10.54
C SER A 207 -2.83 -25.63 -9.02
N GLY A 208 -2.04 -26.56 -8.48
CA GLY A 208 -2.05 -26.87 -7.05
C GLY A 208 -3.13 -27.86 -6.60
N VAL A 209 -4.01 -28.31 -7.50
CA VAL A 209 -5.18 -29.13 -7.15
C VAL A 209 -4.96 -30.61 -7.50
N ALA A 210 -5.31 -31.51 -6.59
CA ALA A 210 -5.13 -32.96 -6.72
C ALA A 210 -6.41 -33.66 -7.23
N ILE A 211 -6.82 -33.34 -8.46
CA ILE A 211 -8.01 -33.94 -9.09
C ILE A 211 -7.73 -35.39 -9.45
N SER A 212 -8.30 -36.34 -8.72
CA SER A 212 -8.16 -37.77 -8.99
C SER A 212 -9.01 -38.28 -10.16
N ASN A 213 -10.01 -37.53 -10.63
CA ASN A 213 -10.81 -37.91 -11.78
C ASN A 213 -11.42 -36.71 -12.51
N PHE A 214 -11.19 -36.63 -13.81
CA PHE A 214 -11.89 -35.76 -14.74
C PHE A 214 -12.96 -36.56 -15.47
N GLU A 215 -14.15 -35.99 -15.57
CA GLU A 215 -15.23 -36.53 -16.41
C GLU A 215 -15.64 -35.46 -17.42
N ILE A 216 -15.89 -35.87 -18.66
CA ILE A 216 -16.27 -34.97 -19.74
C ILE A 216 -17.57 -35.48 -20.35
N ASP A 217 -18.54 -34.57 -20.53
CA ASP A 217 -19.79 -34.88 -21.21
C ASP A 217 -19.51 -35.49 -22.60
N PRO A 218 -20.13 -36.63 -22.97
CA PRO A 218 -19.92 -37.25 -24.28
C PRO A 218 -20.21 -36.34 -25.48
N ARG A 219 -21.07 -35.33 -25.30
CA ARG A 219 -21.43 -34.32 -26.31
C ARG A 219 -20.36 -33.23 -26.45
N ASN A 220 -19.39 -33.14 -25.53
CA ASN A 220 -18.27 -32.20 -25.65
C ASN A 220 -17.35 -32.63 -26.81
N GLY A 221 -17.28 -31.77 -27.83
CA GLY A 221 -16.46 -31.97 -29.03
C GLY A 221 -15.04 -31.40 -28.94
N ASN A 222 -14.70 -30.67 -27.88
CA ASN A 222 -13.43 -29.93 -27.76
C ASN A 222 -12.38 -30.69 -26.94
N PHE A 223 -12.84 -31.43 -25.92
CA PHE A 223 -11.98 -32.11 -24.97
C PHE A 223 -12.31 -33.60 -24.85
N LYS A 224 -11.29 -34.41 -24.55
CA LYS A 224 -11.41 -35.83 -24.21
C LYS A 224 -10.55 -36.14 -22.99
N THR A 225 -10.90 -37.21 -22.27
CA THR A 225 -10.15 -37.64 -21.08
C THR A 225 -10.13 -39.15 -20.96
N ASP A 226 -9.10 -39.66 -20.30
CA ASP A 226 -9.00 -41.04 -19.79
C ASP A 226 -9.26 -41.13 -18.27
N GLY A 227 -9.72 -40.03 -17.67
CA GLY A 227 -9.91 -39.86 -16.23
C GLY A 227 -8.82 -39.02 -15.56
N LEU A 228 -7.56 -39.13 -15.97
CA LEU A 228 -6.45 -38.39 -15.34
C LEU A 228 -5.85 -37.31 -16.24
N ILE A 229 -6.07 -37.40 -17.55
CA ILE A 229 -5.48 -36.52 -18.55
C ILE A 229 -6.60 -35.86 -19.34
N ILE A 230 -6.48 -34.56 -19.60
CA ILE A 230 -7.32 -33.84 -20.55
C ILE A 230 -6.54 -33.66 -21.85
N TYR A 231 -7.14 -34.08 -22.95
CA TYR A 231 -6.67 -33.84 -24.31
C TYR A 231 -7.56 -32.82 -25.01
N GLN A 232 -6.99 -32.09 -25.97
CA GLN A 232 -7.69 -31.08 -26.77
C GLN A 232 -7.41 -31.26 -28.27
N GLY A 233 -8.42 -30.93 -29.09
CA GLY A 233 -8.34 -30.89 -30.55
C GLY A 233 -9.00 -32.10 -31.22
N ASN A 234 -9.33 -31.96 -32.51
CA ASN A 234 -10.11 -32.96 -33.27
C ASN A 234 -9.50 -34.38 -33.27
N SER A 235 -8.18 -34.48 -33.12
CA SER A 235 -7.44 -35.75 -33.04
C SER A 235 -6.75 -35.97 -31.70
N ASN A 236 -7.17 -35.25 -30.65
CA ASN A 236 -6.53 -35.26 -29.32
C ASN A 236 -5.03 -34.87 -29.35
N SER A 237 -4.61 -34.08 -30.34
CA SER A 237 -3.19 -33.79 -30.60
C SER A 237 -2.52 -32.92 -29.54
N THR A 238 -3.30 -32.29 -28.66
CA THR A 238 -2.78 -31.49 -27.54
C THR A 238 -3.01 -32.19 -26.23
N LEU A 239 -1.94 -32.51 -25.51
CA LEU A 239 -1.99 -32.90 -24.10
C LEU A 239 -2.09 -31.63 -23.26
N LYS A 240 -3.25 -31.44 -22.62
CA LYS A 240 -3.67 -30.16 -22.06
C LYS A 240 -3.35 -30.05 -20.57
N ILE A 241 -3.79 -31.03 -19.78
CA ILE A 241 -3.65 -31.10 -18.32
C ILE A 241 -3.43 -32.56 -17.93
N VAL A 242 -2.48 -32.81 -17.03
CA VAL A 242 -2.29 -34.09 -16.34
C VAL A 242 -2.56 -33.89 -14.86
N SER A 243 -3.36 -34.78 -14.29
CA SER A 243 -3.67 -34.77 -12.87
C SER A 243 -2.41 -34.83 -12.01
N ARG A 244 -2.37 -34.05 -10.92
CA ARG A 244 -1.33 -34.14 -9.88
C ARG A 244 -1.33 -35.44 -9.09
N THR A 245 -2.37 -36.27 -9.21
CA THR A 245 -2.37 -37.61 -8.61
C THR A 245 -1.61 -38.63 -9.45
N TYR A 246 -1.26 -38.31 -10.71
CA TYR A 246 -0.44 -39.17 -11.55
C TYR A 246 1.01 -39.19 -11.02
N ASN A 247 1.53 -40.37 -10.69
CA ASN A 247 2.82 -40.53 -10.02
C ASN A 247 3.69 -41.69 -10.58
N TRP A 248 3.39 -42.15 -11.80
CA TRP A 248 4.14 -43.19 -12.50
C TRP A 248 5.00 -42.60 -13.61
N ASP A 249 5.79 -43.44 -14.27
CA ASP A 249 6.46 -43.06 -15.52
C ASP A 249 5.42 -42.66 -16.57
N PHE A 250 5.70 -41.60 -17.33
CA PHE A 250 4.78 -41.07 -18.33
C PHE A 250 5.31 -41.34 -19.73
N VAL A 251 4.50 -42.00 -20.58
CA VAL A 251 4.78 -42.14 -22.01
C VAL A 251 3.77 -41.30 -22.77
N VAL A 252 4.26 -40.32 -23.54
CA VAL A 252 3.36 -39.47 -24.33
C VAL A 252 2.72 -40.29 -25.45
N PRO A 253 1.38 -40.31 -25.60
CA PRO A 253 0.72 -41.07 -26.66
C PRO A 253 1.06 -40.57 -28.06
N ASP A 254 1.25 -41.48 -29.03
CA ASP A 254 1.72 -41.16 -30.39
C ASP A 254 0.87 -40.14 -31.16
N PHE A 255 -0.41 -40.00 -30.82
CA PHE A 255 -1.32 -39.04 -31.43
C PHE A 255 -1.12 -37.59 -30.92
N VAL A 256 -0.38 -37.40 -29.83
CA VAL A 256 -0.07 -36.09 -29.24
C VAL A 256 1.12 -35.48 -29.99
N THR A 257 0.96 -34.26 -30.48
CA THR A 257 2.05 -33.52 -31.15
C THR A 257 2.47 -32.26 -30.38
N TYR A 258 1.71 -31.88 -29.35
CA TYR A 258 1.94 -30.67 -28.58
C TYR A 258 1.60 -30.86 -27.09
N ILE A 259 2.51 -30.43 -26.21
CA ILE A 259 2.29 -30.38 -24.76
C ILE A 259 2.05 -28.93 -24.34
N ALA A 260 0.83 -28.64 -23.89
CA ALA A 260 0.37 -27.29 -23.58
C ALA A 260 1.07 -26.70 -22.34
N PRO A 261 1.05 -25.35 -22.16
CA PRO A 261 1.62 -24.71 -20.99
C PRO A 261 1.10 -25.32 -19.70
N HIS A 262 1.90 -25.42 -18.65
CA HIS A 262 1.49 -25.97 -17.34
C HIS A 262 0.95 -27.41 -17.32
N ALA A 263 0.97 -28.17 -18.43
CA ALA A 263 0.28 -29.46 -18.53
C ALA A 263 0.64 -30.46 -17.42
N PHE A 264 1.91 -30.50 -16.99
CA PHE A 264 2.42 -31.33 -15.89
C PHE A 264 2.85 -30.51 -14.67
N ARG A 265 2.43 -29.25 -14.53
CA ARG A 265 2.92 -28.38 -13.45
C ARG A 265 2.61 -28.96 -12.07
N GLY A 266 3.66 -29.35 -11.34
CA GLY A 266 3.57 -29.96 -10.02
C GLY A 266 3.06 -31.40 -10.02
N VAL A 267 3.09 -32.09 -11.16
CA VAL A 267 2.75 -33.52 -11.25
C VAL A 267 3.99 -34.34 -10.85
N PRO A 268 3.88 -35.28 -9.88
CA PRO A 268 5.02 -36.00 -9.33
C PRO A 268 5.49 -37.18 -10.22
N ILE A 269 5.59 -37.00 -11.53
CA ILE A 269 6.11 -38.02 -12.46
C ILE A 269 7.63 -38.23 -12.25
N PRO A 270 8.12 -39.49 -12.12
CA PRO A 270 9.54 -39.79 -12.03
C PRO A 270 10.31 -39.69 -13.35
N SER A 271 9.62 -39.94 -14.48
CA SER A 271 10.19 -39.85 -15.82
C SER A 271 9.11 -39.52 -16.88
N ILE A 272 9.55 -38.99 -18.02
CA ILE A 272 8.71 -38.76 -19.19
C ILE A 272 9.44 -39.22 -20.46
N THR A 273 8.75 -39.99 -21.30
CA THR A 273 9.22 -40.41 -22.61
C THR A 273 8.42 -39.69 -23.70
N ILE A 274 9.13 -38.98 -24.57
CA ILE A 274 8.56 -38.23 -25.70
C ILE A 274 8.99 -38.89 -27.03
N HIS A 275 8.10 -38.84 -28.03
CA HIS A 275 8.37 -39.33 -29.40
C HIS A 275 8.65 -38.16 -30.37
N ASP A 276 9.10 -38.48 -31.59
CA ASP A 276 9.57 -37.50 -32.59
C ASP A 276 8.47 -36.66 -33.25
N ASN A 277 7.19 -36.85 -32.92
CA ASN A 277 6.10 -36.00 -33.44
C ASN A 277 5.81 -34.80 -32.53
N ILE A 278 6.42 -34.73 -31.33
CA ILE A 278 6.21 -33.64 -30.38
C ILE A 278 7.09 -32.45 -30.78
N TRP A 279 6.52 -31.46 -31.45
CA TRP A 279 7.29 -30.33 -31.95
C TRP A 279 7.53 -29.26 -30.86
N LYS A 280 6.73 -29.26 -29.78
CA LYS A 280 6.85 -28.28 -28.69
C LYS A 280 6.32 -28.78 -27.35
N ILE A 281 7.08 -28.46 -26.30
CA ILE A 281 6.68 -28.53 -24.89
C ILE A 281 6.69 -27.09 -24.37
N ASP A 282 5.52 -26.57 -23.98
CA ASP A 282 5.35 -25.14 -23.78
C ASP A 282 5.79 -24.63 -22.39
N VAL A 283 5.60 -23.32 -22.17
CA VAL A 283 5.95 -22.60 -20.93
C VAL A 283 5.44 -23.34 -19.69
N ARG A 284 6.33 -23.54 -18.70
CA ARG A 284 6.04 -24.19 -17.40
C ARG A 284 5.43 -25.59 -17.48
N SER A 285 5.46 -26.25 -18.64
CA SER A 285 4.77 -27.54 -18.83
C SER A 285 5.23 -28.60 -17.85
N LEU A 286 6.54 -28.75 -17.62
CA LEU A 286 7.14 -29.73 -16.71
C LEU A 286 7.58 -29.12 -15.37
N SER A 287 7.18 -27.88 -15.07
CA SER A 287 7.64 -27.17 -13.87
C SER A 287 7.22 -27.89 -12.59
N SER A 288 8.11 -27.95 -11.60
CA SER A 288 7.87 -28.62 -10.31
C SER A 288 7.54 -30.11 -10.41
N THR A 289 7.94 -30.78 -11.50
CA THR A 289 7.84 -32.24 -11.62
C THR A 289 9.02 -32.93 -10.91
N MET A 290 8.94 -34.26 -10.76
CA MET A 290 9.95 -35.08 -10.09
C MET A 290 10.84 -35.84 -11.09
N ILE A 291 10.87 -35.40 -12.35
CA ILE A 291 11.66 -36.05 -13.40
C ILE A 291 13.14 -36.01 -13.06
N GLN A 292 13.84 -37.13 -13.27
CA GLN A 292 15.29 -37.23 -13.03
C GLN A 292 16.12 -36.93 -14.27
N GLU A 293 15.58 -37.27 -15.43
CA GLU A 293 16.25 -37.14 -16.72
C GLU A 293 15.26 -36.66 -17.77
N PHE A 294 15.72 -35.79 -18.68
CA PHE A 294 14.95 -35.38 -19.84
C PHE A 294 15.77 -35.49 -21.13
N LYS A 295 15.17 -36.08 -22.17
CA LYS A 295 15.77 -36.23 -23.50
C LYS A 295 14.93 -35.48 -24.52
N CYS A 296 15.52 -34.48 -25.17
CA CYS A 296 14.90 -33.80 -26.30
C CYS A 296 14.79 -34.75 -27.50
N ASN A 297 13.73 -34.62 -28.29
CA ASN A 297 13.57 -35.37 -29.53
C ASN A 297 14.31 -34.69 -30.70
N GLY A 298 14.25 -35.31 -31.89
CA GLY A 298 14.98 -34.85 -33.07
C GLY A 298 14.43 -33.59 -33.76
N ILE A 299 13.29 -33.05 -33.32
CA ILE A 299 12.59 -31.96 -34.04
C ILE A 299 12.38 -30.68 -33.22
N MET A 300 12.44 -30.75 -31.89
CA MET A 300 12.30 -29.58 -31.03
C MET A 300 13.44 -28.58 -31.28
N THR A 301 13.10 -27.30 -31.35
CA THR A 301 14.06 -26.20 -31.55
C THR A 301 14.21 -25.28 -30.34
N LEU A 302 13.30 -25.35 -29.37
CA LEU A 302 13.26 -24.41 -28.24
C LEU A 302 13.05 -25.14 -26.92
N ILE A 303 13.73 -24.66 -25.86
CA ILE A 303 13.36 -24.95 -24.48
C ILE A 303 12.62 -23.74 -23.90
N MET A 304 11.31 -23.87 -23.74
CA MET A 304 10.41 -22.76 -23.39
C MET A 304 10.58 -22.25 -21.95
N SER A 305 10.11 -21.03 -21.70
CA SER A 305 10.29 -20.35 -20.40
C SER A 305 9.80 -21.18 -19.23
N ALA A 306 10.63 -21.31 -18.21
CA ALA A 306 10.37 -22.06 -16.99
C ALA A 306 9.87 -23.50 -17.21
N CYS A 307 10.13 -24.11 -18.38
CA CYS A 307 9.63 -25.45 -18.73
C CYS A 307 9.95 -26.49 -17.65
N PHE A 308 11.17 -26.47 -17.11
CA PHE A 308 11.66 -27.36 -16.05
C PHE A 308 11.84 -26.65 -14.71
N ALA A 309 11.31 -25.43 -14.53
CA ALA A 309 11.56 -24.66 -13.31
C ALA A 309 11.12 -25.43 -12.06
N SER A 310 11.99 -25.46 -11.04
CA SER A 310 11.79 -26.14 -9.76
C SER A 310 11.63 -27.67 -9.87
N CYS A 311 12.16 -28.32 -10.90
CA CYS A 311 12.27 -29.78 -10.93
C CYS A 311 13.35 -30.23 -9.94
N SER A 312 12.93 -30.53 -8.70
CA SER A 312 13.83 -30.77 -7.57
C SER A 312 14.69 -32.02 -7.72
N ARG A 313 14.34 -32.92 -8.64
CA ARG A 313 15.04 -34.19 -8.91
C ARG A 313 15.76 -34.24 -10.25
N LEU A 314 15.67 -33.20 -11.09
CA LEU A 314 16.26 -33.22 -12.43
C LEU A 314 17.79 -33.19 -12.33
N GLU A 315 18.44 -34.25 -12.78
CA GLU A 315 19.89 -34.44 -12.76
C GLU A 315 20.53 -34.25 -14.14
N LYS A 316 19.83 -34.69 -15.19
CA LYS A 316 20.38 -34.81 -16.55
C LYS A 316 19.42 -34.29 -17.61
N VAL A 317 19.94 -33.50 -18.54
CA VAL A 317 19.22 -33.00 -19.70
C VAL A 317 20.06 -33.25 -20.96
N TYR A 318 19.48 -33.97 -21.92
CA TYR A 318 20.08 -34.24 -23.22
C TYR A 318 19.40 -33.38 -24.28
N LEU A 319 20.11 -32.36 -24.76
CA LEU A 319 19.67 -31.49 -25.85
C LEU A 319 20.12 -32.07 -27.20
N THR A 320 19.45 -31.67 -28.29
CA THR A 320 19.84 -32.04 -29.67
C THR A 320 20.43 -30.84 -30.40
N GLU A 321 21.15 -31.09 -31.50
CA GLU A 321 21.70 -30.05 -32.39
C GLU A 321 20.64 -29.20 -33.11
N LYS A 322 19.34 -29.42 -32.86
CA LYS A 322 18.25 -28.57 -33.36
C LYS A 322 17.85 -27.45 -32.40
N ILE A 323 18.24 -27.53 -31.12
CA ILE A 323 17.87 -26.53 -30.12
C ILE A 323 18.64 -25.23 -30.38
N THR A 324 17.92 -24.17 -30.74
CA THR A 324 18.48 -22.84 -31.02
C THR A 324 18.37 -21.89 -29.83
N GLU A 325 17.39 -22.10 -28.94
CA GLU A 325 17.16 -21.20 -27.80
C GLU A 325 16.77 -21.93 -26.51
N ILE A 326 17.31 -21.44 -25.39
CA ILE A 326 16.87 -21.76 -24.04
C ILE A 326 16.25 -20.49 -23.46
N HIS A 327 14.98 -20.52 -23.10
CA HIS A 327 14.25 -19.33 -22.66
C HIS A 327 14.39 -19.04 -21.16
N GLU A 328 13.78 -17.93 -20.73
CA GLU A 328 13.85 -17.43 -19.35
C GLU A 328 13.51 -18.50 -18.32
N SER A 329 14.37 -18.65 -17.31
CA SER A 329 14.19 -19.55 -16.16
C SER A 329 13.97 -21.02 -16.53
N ALA A 330 14.30 -21.46 -17.76
CA ALA A 330 14.01 -22.80 -18.27
C ALA A 330 14.32 -23.93 -17.28
N PHE A 331 15.47 -23.87 -16.60
CA PHE A 331 15.93 -24.83 -15.60
C PHE A 331 16.10 -24.21 -14.20
N SER A 332 15.52 -23.03 -13.95
CA SER A 332 15.70 -22.33 -12.68
C SER A 332 15.20 -23.18 -11.50
N GLY A 333 16.01 -23.31 -10.45
CA GLY A 333 15.68 -24.09 -9.26
C GLY A 333 15.71 -25.60 -9.49
N CYS A 334 16.55 -26.10 -10.40
CA CYS A 334 16.88 -27.53 -10.53
C CYS A 334 18.19 -27.83 -9.76
N PRO A 335 18.16 -28.01 -8.43
CA PRO A 335 19.37 -28.03 -7.63
C PRO A 335 20.28 -29.23 -7.91
N LEU A 336 19.76 -30.33 -8.46
CA LEU A 336 20.51 -31.54 -8.77
C LEU A 336 21.04 -31.61 -10.20
N LEU A 337 20.69 -30.63 -11.06
CA LEU A 337 21.11 -30.62 -12.46
C LEU A 337 22.62 -30.50 -12.54
N ASN A 338 23.28 -31.57 -12.97
CA ASN A 338 24.74 -31.68 -13.05
C ASN A 338 25.23 -31.99 -14.47
N LEU A 339 24.36 -32.52 -15.34
CA LEU A 339 24.70 -32.85 -16.73
C LEU A 339 23.76 -32.14 -17.71
N ILE A 340 24.31 -31.14 -18.40
CA ILE A 340 23.70 -30.55 -19.60
C ILE A 340 24.81 -30.13 -20.55
N VAL A 341 24.73 -30.59 -21.81
CA VAL A 341 25.64 -30.18 -22.87
C VAL A 341 24.87 -29.25 -23.80
N LEU A 342 25.35 -28.02 -23.94
CA LEU A 342 24.75 -27.02 -24.82
C LEU A 342 25.17 -27.30 -26.28
N PRO A 343 24.24 -27.37 -27.25
CA PRO A 343 24.55 -27.69 -28.65
C PRO A 343 25.18 -26.51 -29.40
N ASP A 344 25.92 -26.80 -30.48
CA ASP A 344 26.62 -25.78 -31.29
C ASP A 344 25.66 -24.90 -32.11
N SER A 345 24.40 -25.32 -32.25
CA SER A 345 23.33 -24.54 -32.89
C SER A 345 22.69 -23.48 -31.99
N LEU A 346 22.98 -23.49 -30.68
CA LEU A 346 22.39 -22.57 -29.71
C LEU A 346 22.84 -21.12 -29.96
N THR A 347 21.89 -20.20 -30.03
CA THR A 347 22.14 -18.75 -30.23
C THR A 347 21.79 -17.91 -29.00
N THR A 348 20.85 -18.38 -28.16
CA THR A 348 20.28 -17.58 -27.06
C THR A 348 20.08 -18.37 -25.79
N ILE A 349 20.49 -17.80 -24.66
CA ILE A 349 20.24 -18.30 -23.30
C ILE A 349 19.49 -17.22 -22.49
N GLY A 350 18.29 -17.52 -22.03
CA GLY A 350 17.41 -16.57 -21.37
C GLY A 350 17.86 -16.19 -19.96
N LYS A 351 17.26 -15.10 -19.46
CA LYS A 351 17.43 -14.61 -18.08
C LYS A 351 17.18 -15.74 -17.07
N ASN A 352 18.02 -15.86 -16.04
CA ASN A 352 17.90 -16.87 -14.98
C ASN A 352 17.80 -18.34 -15.45
N ALA A 353 18.19 -18.67 -16.70
CA ALA A 353 17.94 -20.00 -17.28
C ALA A 353 18.45 -21.16 -16.41
N PHE A 354 19.58 -21.00 -15.73
CA PHE A 354 20.19 -21.97 -14.81
C PHE A 354 20.29 -21.45 -13.37
N ALA A 355 19.49 -20.44 -13.00
CA ALA A 355 19.55 -19.87 -11.67
C ALA A 355 19.24 -20.95 -10.61
N SER A 356 20.04 -21.03 -9.56
CA SER A 356 19.96 -22.01 -8.47
C SER A 356 20.18 -23.48 -8.89
N CYS A 357 20.85 -23.72 -10.01
CA CYS A 357 21.37 -25.06 -10.38
C CYS A 357 22.67 -25.35 -9.62
N VAL A 358 22.57 -25.57 -8.31
CA VAL A 358 23.74 -25.65 -7.40
C VAL A 358 24.69 -26.81 -7.67
N SER A 359 24.24 -27.87 -8.35
CA SER A 359 25.09 -29.03 -8.71
C SER A 359 25.81 -28.88 -10.05
N LEU A 360 25.58 -27.80 -10.79
CA LEU A 360 26.30 -27.53 -12.03
C LEU A 360 27.74 -27.11 -11.72
N THR A 361 28.73 -27.87 -12.21
CA THR A 361 30.15 -27.61 -11.94
C THR A 361 30.90 -27.03 -13.14
N ASN A 362 30.51 -27.40 -14.37
CA ASN A 362 31.16 -26.95 -15.60
C ASN A 362 30.10 -26.72 -16.68
N ILE A 363 30.28 -25.69 -17.50
CA ILE A 363 29.47 -25.45 -18.69
C ILE A 363 30.30 -24.69 -19.74
N SER A 364 30.22 -25.11 -21.00
CA SER A 364 30.91 -24.46 -22.12
C SER A 364 29.89 -23.69 -22.95
N ILE A 365 30.16 -22.40 -23.20
CA ILE A 365 29.31 -21.54 -24.03
C ILE A 365 29.56 -21.88 -25.51
N PRO A 366 28.53 -22.31 -26.27
CA PRO A 366 28.68 -22.67 -27.69
C PRO A 366 29.10 -21.50 -28.59
N PRO A 367 29.69 -21.76 -29.77
CA PRO A 367 30.28 -20.72 -30.64
C PRO A 367 29.30 -19.68 -31.17
N LYS A 368 28.01 -20.03 -31.33
CA LYS A 368 26.98 -19.15 -31.89
C LYS A 368 26.18 -18.36 -30.86
N VAL A 369 26.40 -18.59 -29.56
CA VAL A 369 25.68 -17.87 -28.51
C VAL A 369 26.13 -16.42 -28.50
N ASN A 370 25.21 -15.53 -28.86
CA ASN A 370 25.47 -14.08 -28.92
C ASN A 370 24.56 -13.28 -27.98
N SER A 371 23.67 -13.96 -27.24
CA SER A 371 22.79 -13.34 -26.26
C SER A 371 22.61 -14.25 -25.05
N ILE A 372 22.95 -13.72 -23.86
CA ILE A 372 22.78 -14.39 -22.57
C ILE A 372 22.08 -13.41 -21.61
N GLY A 373 20.99 -13.84 -20.99
CA GLY A 373 20.21 -13.01 -20.08
C GLY A 373 20.85 -12.87 -18.70
N ALA A 374 20.45 -11.80 -17.99
CA ALA A 374 20.91 -11.49 -16.63
C ALA A 374 20.64 -12.64 -15.63
N GLY A 375 21.56 -12.83 -14.68
CA GLY A 375 21.44 -13.82 -13.61
C GLY A 375 21.35 -15.26 -14.08
N VAL A 376 21.87 -15.58 -15.27
CA VAL A 376 21.81 -16.93 -15.88
C VAL A 376 22.24 -18.05 -14.93
N TYR A 377 23.21 -17.80 -14.06
CA TYR A 377 23.76 -18.69 -13.03
C TYR A 377 23.58 -18.11 -11.61
N LEU A 378 22.60 -17.24 -11.38
CA LEU A 378 22.33 -16.65 -10.08
C LEU A 378 22.15 -17.75 -9.03
N ASN A 379 22.84 -17.65 -7.89
CA ASN A 379 22.86 -18.65 -6.82
C ASN A 379 23.33 -20.05 -7.23
N CYS A 380 24.09 -20.20 -8.32
CA CYS A 380 24.89 -21.40 -8.57
C CYS A 380 26.10 -21.48 -7.63
N ASN A 381 26.76 -22.65 -7.61
CA ASN A 381 27.97 -22.87 -6.83
C ASN A 381 29.09 -21.89 -7.25
N SER A 382 29.81 -21.33 -6.28
CA SER A 382 30.91 -20.39 -6.57
C SER A 382 32.14 -21.03 -7.22
N SER A 383 32.20 -22.37 -7.26
CA SER A 383 33.21 -23.15 -7.99
C SER A 383 32.80 -23.48 -9.43
N LEU A 384 31.65 -22.99 -9.91
CA LEU A 384 31.21 -23.18 -11.30
C LEU A 384 32.27 -22.64 -12.27
N VAL A 385 32.68 -23.49 -13.21
CA VAL A 385 33.55 -23.10 -14.33
C VAL A 385 32.69 -22.87 -15.57
N VAL A 386 32.75 -21.64 -16.10
CA VAL A 386 32.13 -21.28 -17.37
C VAL A 386 33.24 -21.13 -18.40
N ASP A 387 33.29 -22.04 -19.37
CA ASP A 387 34.25 -22.01 -20.48
C ASP A 387 33.68 -21.16 -21.63
N THR A 388 34.44 -20.15 -22.05
CA THR A 388 34.11 -19.26 -23.16
C THR A 388 35.09 -19.35 -24.33
N ASP A 389 36.06 -20.28 -24.33
CA ASP A 389 37.18 -20.30 -25.29
C ASP A 389 36.74 -20.45 -26.75
N ARG A 390 35.59 -21.10 -26.97
CA ARG A 390 35.01 -21.31 -28.29
C ARG A 390 34.01 -20.22 -28.72
N ASN A 391 33.79 -19.20 -27.89
CA ASN A 391 32.80 -18.14 -28.13
C ASN A 391 33.47 -16.75 -28.21
N GLU A 392 33.26 -16.03 -29.31
CA GLU A 392 33.88 -14.71 -29.52
C GLU A 392 33.12 -13.54 -28.87
N TYR A 393 31.84 -13.74 -28.54
CA TYR A 393 30.91 -12.71 -28.02
C TYR A 393 31.00 -12.53 -26.51
N CYS A 394 31.44 -13.57 -25.80
CA CYS A 394 31.45 -13.68 -24.35
C CYS A 394 32.89 -13.79 -23.81
N SER A 395 33.08 -13.43 -22.55
CA SER A 395 34.32 -13.68 -21.82
C SER A 395 34.04 -13.80 -20.33
N ILE A 396 34.90 -14.55 -19.64
CA ILE A 396 34.98 -14.55 -18.18
C ILE A 396 36.20 -13.75 -17.73
N ASP A 397 36.01 -12.85 -16.78
CA ASP A 397 37.08 -12.15 -16.07
C ASP A 397 36.77 -12.15 -14.57
N ASP A 398 37.67 -12.66 -13.72
CA ASP A 398 37.45 -12.78 -12.27
C ASP A 398 36.05 -13.33 -11.88
N GLN A 399 35.57 -14.37 -12.57
CA GLN A 399 34.24 -14.99 -12.37
C GLN A 399 33.04 -14.09 -12.73
N ILE A 400 33.28 -13.00 -13.45
CA ILE A 400 32.26 -12.14 -14.04
C ILE A 400 32.01 -12.63 -15.46
N LEU A 401 30.75 -12.92 -15.78
CA LEU A 401 30.32 -13.22 -17.13
C LEU A 401 29.98 -11.93 -17.88
N ILE A 402 30.79 -11.63 -18.90
CA ILE A 402 30.62 -10.47 -19.78
C ILE A 402 30.20 -10.96 -21.16
N VAL A 403 29.13 -10.37 -21.70
CA VAL A 403 28.44 -10.80 -22.93
C VAL A 403 28.14 -9.60 -23.82
N ASP A 404 27.36 -9.79 -24.88
CA ASP A 404 26.96 -8.77 -25.85
C ASP A 404 28.19 -8.07 -26.47
N ASN A 405 29.13 -8.84 -27.02
CA ASN A 405 30.44 -8.36 -27.50
C ASN A 405 31.26 -7.71 -26.38
N LYS A 406 31.24 -8.31 -25.18
CA LYS A 406 32.01 -7.86 -24.01
C LYS A 406 31.61 -6.46 -23.52
N GLN A 407 30.34 -6.07 -23.70
CA GLN A 407 29.79 -4.77 -23.32
C GLN A 407 28.87 -4.82 -22.09
N ASN A 408 28.45 -6.01 -21.66
CA ASN A 408 27.43 -6.19 -20.64
C ASN A 408 27.79 -7.28 -19.62
N MET A 409 27.83 -6.95 -18.34
CA MET A 409 28.01 -7.91 -17.25
C MET A 409 26.66 -8.48 -16.82
N VAL A 410 26.49 -9.79 -16.95
CA VAL A 410 25.20 -10.47 -16.70
C VAL A 410 25.19 -11.38 -15.49
N ASP A 411 26.34 -11.80 -14.99
CA ASP A 411 26.44 -12.61 -13.77
C ASP A 411 27.80 -12.49 -13.10
N TYR A 412 27.84 -12.77 -11.80
CA TYR A 412 29.05 -12.96 -11.01
C TYR A 412 28.86 -14.13 -10.06
N PHE A 413 29.66 -15.19 -10.21
CA PHE A 413 29.54 -16.40 -9.40
C PHE A 413 30.57 -16.48 -8.26
N GLY A 414 31.48 -15.51 -8.13
CA GLY A 414 32.45 -15.49 -7.04
C GLY A 414 31.86 -15.17 -5.65
N SER A 415 32.68 -15.41 -4.63
CA SER A 415 32.28 -15.28 -3.22
C SER A 415 33.43 -14.84 -2.29
N ASP A 416 34.42 -14.11 -2.80
CA ASP A 416 35.55 -13.63 -2.00
C ASP A 416 35.33 -12.19 -1.53
N ALA A 417 34.89 -12.03 -0.27
CA ALA A 417 34.65 -10.73 0.36
C ALA A 417 35.86 -9.79 0.44
N THR A 418 37.07 -10.25 0.12
CA THR A 418 38.31 -9.46 0.12
C THR A 418 38.70 -8.91 -1.26
N LYS A 419 38.10 -9.46 -2.32
CA LYS A 419 38.43 -9.21 -3.72
C LYS A 419 37.92 -7.85 -4.19
N ASP A 420 38.78 -7.10 -4.86
CA ASP A 420 38.36 -5.98 -5.72
C ASP A 420 38.19 -6.49 -7.14
N LEU A 421 37.06 -6.16 -7.75
CA LEU A 421 36.69 -6.59 -9.09
C LEU A 421 36.89 -5.43 -10.07
N HIS A 422 37.39 -5.73 -11.27
CA HIS A 422 37.58 -4.75 -12.34
C HIS A 422 36.43 -4.81 -13.34
N VAL A 423 35.99 -3.64 -13.81
CA VAL A 423 35.02 -3.48 -14.88
C VAL A 423 35.77 -2.96 -16.11
N PRO A 424 35.99 -3.80 -17.13
CA PRO A 424 36.71 -3.39 -18.34
C PRO A 424 36.05 -2.19 -19.01
N SER A 425 36.84 -1.33 -19.64
CA SER A 425 36.38 -0.09 -20.29
C SER A 425 35.32 -0.31 -21.38
N THR A 426 35.32 -1.49 -22.00
CA THR A 426 34.33 -1.92 -23.00
C THR A 426 32.95 -2.15 -22.39
N CYS A 427 32.88 -2.51 -21.10
CA CYS A 427 31.64 -2.83 -20.41
C CYS A 427 30.89 -1.56 -20.00
N ASN A 428 29.78 -1.26 -20.65
CA ASN A 428 28.98 -0.06 -20.35
C ASN A 428 27.62 -0.41 -19.76
N LYS A 429 27.42 -1.66 -19.38
CA LYS A 429 26.17 -2.12 -18.76
C LYS A 429 26.45 -3.17 -17.68
N ILE A 430 25.85 -2.99 -16.51
CA ILE A 430 25.75 -4.02 -15.47
C ILE A 430 24.28 -4.39 -15.34
N SER A 431 23.96 -5.60 -15.76
CA SER A 431 22.58 -6.09 -15.80
C SER A 431 22.00 -6.36 -14.41
N ALA A 432 20.67 -6.44 -14.34
CA ALA A 432 19.95 -6.59 -13.08
C ALA A 432 20.41 -7.83 -12.30
N SER A 433 20.59 -7.67 -10.99
CA SER A 433 20.99 -8.75 -10.07
C SER A 433 22.38 -9.38 -10.29
N THR A 434 23.25 -8.84 -11.17
CA THR A 434 24.59 -9.40 -11.44
C THR A 434 25.41 -9.67 -10.17
N PHE A 435 25.34 -8.79 -9.17
CA PHE A 435 26.05 -8.90 -7.89
C PHE A 435 25.12 -9.13 -6.69
N LYS A 436 23.87 -9.55 -6.92
CA LYS A 436 22.87 -9.72 -5.85
C LYS A 436 23.29 -10.82 -4.89
N SER A 437 23.32 -10.50 -3.59
CA SER A 437 23.70 -11.41 -2.51
C SER A 437 25.11 -11.98 -2.64
N LYS A 438 26.02 -11.23 -3.30
CA LYS A 438 27.40 -11.66 -3.55
C LYS A 438 28.40 -11.07 -2.56
N GLU A 439 29.54 -11.74 -2.45
CA GLU A 439 30.61 -11.38 -1.54
C GLU A 439 31.84 -10.92 -2.33
N PHE A 440 32.10 -9.61 -2.29
CA PHE A 440 33.29 -8.96 -2.83
C PHE A 440 33.48 -7.60 -2.11
N ARG A 441 34.69 -7.04 -2.17
CA ARG A 441 35.04 -5.82 -1.43
C ARG A 441 34.61 -4.55 -2.16
N SER A 442 34.99 -4.41 -3.42
CA SER A 442 34.74 -3.21 -4.22
C SER A 442 34.71 -3.50 -5.72
N LEU A 443 34.23 -2.51 -6.49
CA LEU A 443 34.20 -2.53 -7.94
C LEU A 443 35.00 -1.32 -8.48
N ILE A 444 35.97 -1.59 -9.33
CA ILE A 444 36.90 -0.62 -9.93
C ILE A 444 36.57 -0.48 -11.42
N PHE A 445 36.44 0.77 -11.90
CA PHE A 445 35.99 1.07 -13.26
C PHE A 445 37.12 1.61 -14.12
N ASP A 446 37.33 1.02 -15.30
CA ASP A 446 38.37 1.44 -16.26
C ASP A 446 37.84 2.50 -17.25
N GLY A 447 37.18 3.55 -16.75
CA GLY A 447 36.75 4.73 -17.52
C GLY A 447 35.34 4.69 -18.16
N ASN A 448 34.70 3.53 -18.20
CA ASN A 448 33.33 3.22 -18.67
C ASN A 448 32.47 4.46 -19.06
N PRO A 449 32.53 4.93 -20.33
CA PRO A 449 32.04 6.26 -20.73
C PRO A 449 30.51 6.42 -20.78
N SER A 450 29.76 5.33 -20.72
CA SER A 450 28.29 5.30 -20.85
C SER A 450 27.63 4.26 -19.93
N LEU A 451 28.19 4.09 -18.74
CA LEU A 451 27.79 3.06 -17.77
C LEU A 451 26.30 3.17 -17.37
N VAL A 452 25.57 2.08 -17.61
CA VAL A 452 24.21 1.81 -17.14
C VAL A 452 24.26 0.74 -16.06
N VAL A 453 23.72 1.04 -14.87
CA VAL A 453 23.60 0.08 -13.77
C VAL A 453 22.13 -0.22 -13.56
N GLU A 454 21.69 -1.44 -13.86
CA GLU A 454 20.28 -1.83 -13.78
C GLU A 454 19.80 -2.07 -12.33
N SER A 455 18.55 -2.50 -12.16
CA SER A 455 17.93 -2.69 -10.85
C SER A 455 18.57 -3.82 -10.05
N SER A 456 18.65 -3.64 -8.73
CA SER A 456 19.05 -4.68 -7.75
C SER A 456 20.44 -5.26 -8.00
N VAL A 457 21.31 -4.56 -8.72
CA VAL A 457 22.65 -5.05 -9.09
C VAL A 457 23.44 -5.51 -7.87
N PHE A 458 23.47 -4.72 -6.80
CA PHE A 458 24.21 -5.01 -5.57
C PHE A 458 23.31 -5.43 -4.41
N GLU A 459 22.02 -5.70 -4.62
CA GLU A 459 21.06 -5.98 -3.54
C GLU A 459 21.58 -7.06 -2.58
N SER A 460 21.61 -6.75 -1.27
CA SER A 460 22.11 -7.63 -0.20
C SER A 460 23.56 -8.12 -0.38
N SER A 461 24.36 -7.46 -1.22
CA SER A 461 25.78 -7.78 -1.38
C SER A 461 26.62 -7.28 -0.19
N LYS A 462 27.81 -7.87 -0.05
CA LYS A 462 28.78 -7.50 0.99
C LYS A 462 29.77 -6.40 0.55
N ILE A 463 29.48 -5.72 -0.55
CA ILE A 463 30.31 -4.61 -1.06
C ILE A 463 30.52 -3.56 0.04
N LYS A 464 31.76 -3.11 0.21
CA LYS A 464 32.15 -2.11 1.21
C LYS A 464 32.27 -0.71 0.62
N THR A 465 32.81 -0.61 -0.59
CA THR A 465 33.08 0.69 -1.21
C THR A 465 32.84 0.65 -2.71
N ILE A 466 32.40 1.77 -3.27
CA ILE A 466 32.32 1.96 -4.71
C ILE A 466 32.58 3.43 -5.08
N GLU A 467 33.28 3.63 -6.19
CA GLU A 467 33.49 4.94 -6.81
C GLU A 467 33.02 4.88 -8.26
N PHE A 468 31.93 5.57 -8.56
CA PHE A 468 31.33 5.56 -9.89
C PHE A 468 32.10 6.46 -10.88
N PRO A 469 32.28 6.01 -12.14
CA PRO A 469 33.02 6.75 -13.14
C PRO A 469 32.22 7.94 -13.69
N ILE A 470 32.89 8.86 -14.37
CA ILE A 470 32.27 10.02 -15.06
C ILE A 470 31.18 9.60 -16.06
N GLY A 471 31.32 8.42 -16.65
CA GLY A 471 30.37 7.88 -17.62
C GLY A 471 29.10 7.29 -17.03
N LEU A 472 28.89 7.30 -15.71
CA LEU A 472 27.64 6.83 -15.10
C LEU A 472 26.44 7.63 -15.63
N ARG A 473 25.48 6.92 -16.23
CA ARG A 473 24.23 7.49 -16.79
C ARG A 473 23.01 7.17 -15.96
N THR A 474 22.94 5.97 -15.38
CA THR A 474 21.76 5.52 -14.64
C THR A 474 22.13 4.61 -13.48
N LEU A 475 21.33 4.69 -12.42
CA LEU A 475 21.24 3.72 -11.34
C LEU A 475 19.81 3.16 -11.33
N GLY A 476 19.67 1.84 -11.28
CA GLY A 476 18.38 1.18 -11.21
C GLY A 476 17.81 1.10 -9.79
N GLU A 477 16.53 0.79 -9.68
CA GLU A 477 15.84 0.62 -8.39
C GLU A 477 16.46 -0.50 -7.54
N ASN A 478 16.43 -0.34 -6.21
CA ASN A 478 16.97 -1.28 -5.23
C ASN A 478 18.47 -1.59 -5.39
N CYS A 479 19.24 -0.76 -6.12
CA CYS A 479 20.62 -1.05 -6.52
C CYS A 479 21.51 -1.54 -5.37
N PHE A 480 21.46 -0.88 -4.21
CA PHE A 480 22.19 -1.23 -2.98
C PHE A 480 21.24 -1.58 -1.81
N LEU A 481 20.02 -2.02 -2.09
CA LEU A 481 19.07 -2.39 -1.04
C LEU A 481 19.68 -3.46 -0.12
N ASN A 482 19.63 -3.23 1.19
CA ASN A 482 20.19 -4.10 2.23
C ASN A 482 21.71 -4.36 2.13
N CYS A 483 22.49 -3.47 1.52
CA CYS A 483 23.96 -3.52 1.56
C CYS A 483 24.48 -3.05 2.93
N ASN A 484 24.28 -3.87 3.94
CA ASN A 484 24.54 -3.50 5.34
C ASN A 484 26.03 -3.24 5.65
N LEU A 485 26.96 -3.69 4.79
CA LEU A 485 28.41 -3.48 4.94
C LEU A 485 28.96 -2.33 4.09
N LEU A 486 28.12 -1.69 3.26
CA LEU A 486 28.52 -0.56 2.44
C LEU A 486 28.87 0.63 3.32
N GLN A 487 30.09 1.13 3.20
CA GLN A 487 30.64 2.23 4.00
C GLN A 487 30.80 3.52 3.18
N SER A 488 31.16 3.40 1.90
CA SER A 488 31.43 4.56 1.03
C SER A 488 30.86 4.38 -0.36
N VAL A 489 30.13 5.39 -0.82
CA VAL A 489 29.68 5.56 -2.20
C VAL A 489 30.18 6.91 -2.69
N LYS A 490 31.05 6.90 -3.69
CA LYS A 490 31.58 8.12 -4.31
C LYS A 490 31.11 8.22 -5.74
N PHE A 491 30.87 9.45 -6.18
CA PHE A 491 30.60 9.78 -7.56
C PHE A 491 31.74 10.65 -8.07
N HIS A 492 32.19 10.42 -9.30
CA HIS A 492 33.07 11.36 -9.98
C HIS A 492 32.43 12.77 -9.99
N ALA A 493 33.25 13.83 -9.85
CA ALA A 493 32.78 15.21 -9.70
C ALA A 493 31.84 15.67 -10.83
N ASP A 494 32.16 15.28 -12.07
CA ASP A 494 31.38 15.60 -13.27
C ASP A 494 30.29 14.57 -13.61
N CYS A 495 29.89 13.72 -12.66
CA CYS A 495 28.82 12.74 -12.88
C CYS A 495 27.47 13.44 -13.16
N THR A 496 26.74 12.96 -14.16
CA THR A 496 25.54 13.63 -14.69
C THR A 496 24.22 12.94 -14.34
N ILE A 497 24.22 11.97 -13.42
CA ILE A 497 22.97 11.32 -12.99
C ILE A 497 22.01 12.34 -12.37
N SER A 498 20.73 12.21 -12.67
CA SER A 498 19.69 13.14 -12.20
C SER A 498 18.81 12.57 -11.09
N ILE A 499 18.83 11.25 -10.87
CA ILE A 499 17.89 10.58 -9.97
C ILE A 499 18.63 9.59 -9.06
N ILE A 500 18.32 9.65 -7.76
CA ILE A 500 18.52 8.51 -6.86
C ILE A 500 17.22 7.69 -6.82
N PRO A 501 17.23 6.43 -7.30
CA PRO A 501 16.02 5.66 -7.56
C PRO A 501 15.39 5.04 -6.31
N LEU A 502 14.22 4.42 -6.50
CA LEU A 502 13.43 3.76 -5.44
C LEU A 502 14.30 2.78 -4.64
N ASN A 503 14.25 2.87 -3.30
CA ASN A 503 14.99 2.01 -2.36
C ASN A 503 16.52 1.92 -2.59
N CYS A 504 17.13 2.83 -3.36
CA CYS A 504 18.51 2.66 -3.86
C CYS A 504 19.52 2.24 -2.78
N PHE A 505 19.51 2.91 -1.62
CA PHE A 505 20.39 2.66 -0.49
C PHE A 505 19.62 2.27 0.78
N LYS A 506 18.38 1.79 0.64
CA LYS A 506 17.55 1.40 1.79
C LYS A 506 18.29 0.36 2.62
N ASN A 507 18.31 0.56 3.93
CA ASN A 507 19.02 -0.28 4.91
C ASN A 507 20.55 -0.35 4.72
N CYS A 508 21.20 0.61 4.06
CA CYS A 508 22.65 0.74 4.08
C CYS A 508 23.14 1.31 5.43
N ILE A 509 22.96 0.55 6.51
CA ILE A 509 23.12 1.00 7.90
C ILE A 509 24.54 1.45 8.27
N ASN A 510 25.57 0.99 7.55
CA ASN A 510 26.97 1.36 7.78
C ASN A 510 27.50 2.43 6.82
N MET A 511 26.66 2.98 5.95
CA MET A 511 27.10 3.96 4.96
C MET A 511 27.40 5.29 5.64
N GLU A 512 28.67 5.71 5.59
CA GLU A 512 29.18 6.92 6.26
C GLU A 512 29.52 8.01 5.22
N ILE A 513 30.10 7.62 4.08
CA ILE A 513 30.58 8.54 3.06
C ILE A 513 29.69 8.46 1.83
N ILE A 514 28.94 9.54 1.58
CA ILE A 514 28.20 9.77 0.33
C ILE A 514 28.01 11.27 0.12
N ILE A 515 28.43 11.78 -1.03
CA ILE A 515 28.17 13.16 -1.46
C ILE A 515 27.45 13.08 -2.81
N LEU A 516 26.26 13.67 -2.87
CA LEU A 516 25.44 13.63 -4.08
C LEU A 516 26.00 14.56 -5.16
N PRO A 517 25.99 14.15 -6.44
CA PRO A 517 26.31 15.04 -7.55
C PRO A 517 25.37 16.25 -7.63
N GLN A 518 25.87 17.40 -8.08
CA GLN A 518 25.07 18.62 -8.23
C GLN A 518 23.90 18.45 -9.23
N SER A 519 24.03 17.49 -10.15
CA SER A 519 23.06 17.15 -11.19
C SER A 519 21.77 16.48 -10.68
N ILE A 520 21.73 16.03 -9.42
CA ILE A 520 20.56 15.37 -8.84
C ILE A 520 19.36 16.33 -8.79
N THR A 521 18.24 15.91 -9.39
CA THR A 521 16.94 16.60 -9.39
C THR A 521 15.86 15.86 -8.62
N LYS A 522 16.02 14.55 -8.37
CA LYS A 522 15.03 13.74 -7.66
C LYS A 522 15.67 12.68 -6.77
N ILE A 523 15.12 12.54 -5.56
CA ILE A 523 15.38 11.40 -4.67
C ILE A 523 14.05 10.68 -4.48
N ALA A 524 13.97 9.44 -4.97
CA ALA A 524 12.74 8.66 -4.98
C ALA A 524 12.40 8.05 -3.60
N ASN A 525 11.24 7.41 -3.52
CA ASN A 525 10.71 6.84 -2.28
C ASN A 525 11.73 5.89 -1.63
N TYR A 526 11.83 5.95 -0.31
CA TYR A 526 12.66 5.06 0.52
C TYR A 526 14.16 5.02 0.16
N ALA A 527 14.67 5.93 -0.68
CA ALA A 527 16.02 5.86 -1.25
C ALA A 527 17.14 5.70 -0.21
N PHE A 528 17.03 6.36 0.94
CA PHE A 528 17.96 6.33 2.08
C PHE A 528 17.28 5.92 3.39
N LEU A 529 16.15 5.20 3.31
CA LEU A 529 15.42 4.71 4.47
C LEU A 529 16.36 3.85 5.34
N SER A 530 16.44 4.18 6.63
CA SER A 530 17.28 3.49 7.62
C SER A 530 18.79 3.53 7.34
N CYS A 531 19.29 4.51 6.57
CA CYS A 531 20.72 4.80 6.47
C CYS A 531 21.22 5.47 7.75
N THR A 532 21.45 4.72 8.81
CA THR A 532 21.66 5.26 10.18
C THR A 532 22.96 6.02 10.40
N LYS A 533 23.96 5.89 9.51
CA LYS A 533 25.29 6.47 9.68
C LYS A 533 25.65 7.61 8.73
N ILE A 534 24.81 7.90 7.72
CA ILE A 534 25.04 9.07 6.86
C ILE A 534 24.95 10.34 7.69
N SER A 535 25.60 11.43 7.28
CA SER A 535 25.59 12.68 8.03
C SER A 535 25.19 13.88 7.18
N ASN A 536 26.12 14.54 6.49
CA ASN A 536 25.80 15.50 5.43
C ASN A 536 26.10 14.84 4.08
N ILE A 537 25.11 14.86 3.17
CA ILE A 537 25.20 14.27 1.84
C ILE A 537 25.23 15.32 0.72
N GLY A 538 25.27 16.61 1.09
CA GLY A 538 25.36 17.74 0.16
C GLY A 538 24.05 18.09 -0.55
N LEU A 539 22.89 17.95 0.11
CA LEU A 539 21.58 18.26 -0.47
C LEU A 539 21.50 19.70 -1.00
N GLU A 540 22.10 20.64 -0.27
CA GLU A 540 22.16 22.07 -0.60
C GLU A 540 22.89 22.38 -1.91
N ASN A 541 23.76 21.47 -2.36
CA ASN A 541 24.58 21.63 -3.56
C ASN A 541 23.93 21.02 -4.81
N THR A 542 22.72 20.47 -4.69
CA THR A 542 22.01 19.78 -5.77
C THR A 542 20.98 20.68 -6.47
N LYS A 543 20.50 20.23 -7.64
CA LYS A 543 19.37 20.83 -8.36
C LYS A 543 18.03 20.17 -7.97
N LEU A 544 17.91 19.71 -6.73
CA LEU A 544 16.80 18.90 -6.25
C LEU A 544 15.48 19.63 -6.46
N GLN A 545 14.51 18.94 -7.07
CA GLN A 545 13.15 19.40 -7.33
C GLN A 545 12.13 18.63 -6.48
N SER A 546 12.38 17.34 -6.25
CA SER A 546 11.42 16.47 -5.55
C SER A 546 12.07 15.45 -4.61
N LEU A 547 11.43 15.24 -3.47
CA LEU A 547 11.73 14.22 -2.47
C LEU A 547 10.56 13.24 -2.34
N GLY A 548 10.82 11.95 -2.46
CA GLY A 548 9.82 10.89 -2.37
C GLY A 548 9.47 10.45 -0.94
N ASN A 549 8.41 9.65 -0.83
CA ASN A 549 7.89 9.12 0.44
C ASN A 549 8.99 8.44 1.26
N GLN A 550 9.12 8.81 2.54
CA GLN A 550 10.09 8.21 3.48
C GLN A 550 11.52 8.09 2.95
N CYS A 551 11.94 8.97 2.03
CA CYS A 551 13.23 8.83 1.36
C CYS A 551 14.43 8.94 2.31
N PHE A 552 14.31 9.63 3.44
CA PHE A 552 15.32 9.73 4.50
C PHE A 552 14.82 9.24 5.86
N ALA A 553 13.67 8.58 5.95
CA ALA A 553 13.14 8.17 7.25
C ALA A 553 14.14 7.25 8.00
N LYS A 554 14.24 7.42 9.32
CA LYS A 554 15.17 6.69 10.20
C LYS A 554 16.65 6.81 9.80
N SER A 555 17.02 7.87 9.07
CA SER A 555 18.40 8.09 8.64
C SER A 555 19.23 8.84 9.69
N GLY A 556 20.55 8.72 9.59
CA GLY A 556 21.51 9.48 10.38
C GLY A 556 21.71 10.92 9.90
N LEU A 557 20.98 11.35 8.85
CA LEU A 557 21.15 12.65 8.22
C LEU A 557 21.08 13.76 9.26
N LYS A 558 22.14 14.58 9.36
CA LYS A 558 22.25 15.66 10.35
C LYS A 558 21.63 16.97 9.86
N THR A 559 21.77 17.26 8.57
CA THR A 559 21.31 18.52 7.99
C THR A 559 20.50 18.26 6.72
N ALA A 560 19.32 18.86 6.64
CA ALA A 560 18.47 18.90 5.45
C ALA A 560 18.24 20.35 5.05
N ASN A 561 19.27 20.97 4.47
CA ASN A 561 19.18 22.31 3.90
C ASN A 561 18.72 22.20 2.44
N LEU A 562 17.41 22.29 2.21
CA LEU A 562 16.86 22.04 0.88
C LEU A 562 17.09 23.26 -0.03
N PRO A 563 17.58 23.04 -1.27
CA PRO A 563 17.75 24.13 -2.22
C PRO A 563 16.40 24.72 -2.62
N SER A 564 16.39 25.99 -3.03
CA SER A 564 15.15 26.69 -3.42
C SER A 564 14.45 26.10 -4.66
N THR A 565 15.12 25.20 -5.38
CA THR A 565 14.56 24.46 -6.50
C THR A 565 13.58 23.36 -6.10
N VAL A 566 13.54 22.97 -4.81
CA VAL A 566 12.60 21.94 -4.33
C VAL A 566 11.18 22.52 -4.36
N ASN A 567 10.29 21.87 -5.11
CA ASN A 567 8.89 22.24 -5.23
C ASN A 567 7.93 21.16 -4.70
N PHE A 568 8.45 19.97 -4.39
CA PHE A 568 7.66 18.86 -3.88
C PHE A 568 8.42 18.03 -2.83
N ILE A 569 7.78 17.80 -1.69
CA ILE A 569 8.22 16.87 -0.66
C ILE A 569 7.03 15.96 -0.37
N ASP A 570 7.24 14.65 -0.42
CA ASP A 570 6.21 13.66 -0.12
C ASP A 570 6.16 13.35 1.40
N ILE A 571 5.13 12.63 1.81
CA ILE A 571 4.84 12.33 3.21
C ILE A 571 6.01 11.62 3.90
N SER A 572 6.23 11.99 5.15
CA SER A 572 7.21 11.33 6.04
C SER A 572 8.65 11.30 5.52
N ALA A 573 9.03 12.21 4.61
CA ALA A 573 10.33 12.20 3.94
C ALA A 573 11.53 12.06 4.90
N PHE A 574 11.48 12.70 6.07
CA PHE A 574 12.54 12.69 7.08
C PHE A 574 12.09 12.08 8.43
N GLU A 575 11.00 11.33 8.47
CA GLU A 575 10.46 10.75 9.71
C GLU A 575 11.53 10.04 10.55
N SER A 576 11.64 10.37 11.84
CA SER A 576 12.60 9.77 12.80
C SER A 576 14.06 9.86 12.37
N SER A 577 14.45 10.89 11.61
CA SER A 577 15.85 11.13 11.24
C SER A 577 16.60 11.86 12.35
N LEU A 578 17.93 11.73 12.38
CA LEU A 578 18.80 12.43 13.35
C LEU A 578 19.09 13.90 12.98
N LEU A 579 18.13 14.56 12.32
CA LEU A 579 18.28 15.94 11.86
C LEU A 579 18.48 16.89 13.04
N THR A 580 19.50 17.74 12.97
CA THR A 580 19.68 18.90 13.85
C THR A 580 19.22 20.20 13.19
N THR A 581 19.19 20.23 11.85
CA THR A 581 18.80 21.39 11.07
C THR A 581 17.94 20.98 9.88
N PHE A 582 16.80 21.67 9.70
CA PHE A 582 15.92 21.52 8.55
C PHE A 582 15.58 22.90 7.99
N SER A 583 15.74 23.07 6.67
CA SER A 583 15.30 24.28 5.97
C SER A 583 14.62 23.98 4.64
N THR A 584 13.53 24.68 4.35
CA THR A 584 12.77 24.52 3.09
C THR A 584 12.11 25.83 2.67
N SER A 585 11.81 25.95 1.36
CA SER A 585 10.99 27.01 0.76
C SER A 585 9.79 26.44 -0.02
N THR A 586 9.45 25.17 0.18
CA THR A 586 8.35 24.49 -0.52
C THR A 586 6.99 25.01 -0.06
N ALA A 587 6.05 25.22 -0.99
CA ALA A 587 4.71 25.76 -0.66
C ALA A 587 3.99 24.97 0.44
N THR A 588 4.20 23.65 0.47
CA THR A 588 3.65 22.76 1.49
C THR A 588 4.76 21.96 2.18
N ILE A 589 4.71 21.89 3.51
CA ILE A 589 5.47 20.93 4.31
C ILE A 589 4.53 19.76 4.62
N PRO A 590 4.79 18.55 4.10
CA PRO A 590 3.80 17.48 4.04
C PRO A 590 3.58 16.77 5.39
N VAL A 591 2.53 15.94 5.44
CA VAL A 591 2.20 15.09 6.59
C VAL A 591 3.43 14.34 7.10
N LYS A 592 3.69 14.46 8.41
CA LYS A 592 4.79 13.79 9.13
C LYS A 592 6.19 14.06 8.58
N CYS A 593 6.41 15.12 7.80
CA CYS A 593 7.67 15.43 7.12
C CYS A 593 8.93 15.15 7.99
N CYS A 594 8.96 15.70 9.20
CA CYS A 594 10.01 15.54 10.20
C CYS A 594 9.47 14.92 11.51
N TYR A 595 8.45 14.06 11.43
CA TYR A 595 7.84 13.44 12.61
C TYR A 595 8.88 12.69 13.45
N SER A 596 8.92 12.93 14.77
CA SER A 596 9.86 12.31 15.70
C SER A 596 11.35 12.56 15.38
N CYS A 597 11.68 13.68 14.74
CA CYS A 597 13.07 14.16 14.63
C CYS A 597 13.51 14.80 15.95
N GLN A 598 13.80 13.95 16.95
CA GLN A 598 14.06 14.37 18.33
C GLN A 598 15.34 15.18 18.55
N ASN A 599 16.20 15.33 17.53
CA ASN A 599 17.40 16.17 17.60
C ASN A 599 17.21 17.52 16.88
N LEU A 600 16.02 17.79 16.31
CA LEU A 600 15.80 18.94 15.44
C LEU A 600 15.70 20.24 16.24
N GLU A 601 16.84 20.92 16.40
CA GLU A 601 16.93 22.17 17.14
C GLU A 601 16.68 23.40 16.25
N THR A 602 17.21 23.38 15.02
CA THR A 602 17.13 24.53 14.09
C THR A 602 16.15 24.27 12.96
N LEU A 603 14.99 24.90 13.04
CA LEU A 603 13.96 24.86 11.99
C LEU A 603 13.86 26.22 11.28
N ILE A 604 14.18 26.24 9.98
CA ILE A 604 14.10 27.44 9.14
C ILE A 604 13.02 27.25 8.09
N ILE A 605 11.93 28.01 8.22
CA ILE A 605 10.82 28.02 7.26
C ILE A 605 10.95 29.29 6.43
N ASN A 606 11.34 29.16 5.16
CA ASN A 606 11.58 30.31 4.30
C ASN A 606 10.29 30.89 3.74
N ASN A 607 10.35 32.14 3.28
CA ASN A 607 9.23 32.76 2.58
C ASN A 607 8.85 31.97 1.32
N GLY A 608 7.55 31.74 1.12
CA GLY A 608 6.99 30.89 0.08
C GLY A 608 6.31 29.64 0.62
N VAL A 609 6.59 29.25 1.87
CA VAL A 609 5.86 28.18 2.55
C VAL A 609 4.48 28.69 2.99
N GLU A 610 3.42 28.04 2.53
CA GLU A 610 2.03 28.44 2.78
C GLU A 610 1.34 27.52 3.79
N VAL A 611 1.65 26.22 3.80
CA VAL A 611 0.95 25.21 4.61
C VAL A 611 1.93 24.29 5.32
N ILE A 612 1.71 24.07 6.61
CA ILE A 612 2.35 23.00 7.40
C ILE A 612 1.29 21.95 7.72
N GLU A 613 1.46 20.74 7.19
CA GLU A 613 0.48 19.65 7.29
C GLU A 613 0.57 18.86 8.61
N GLU A 614 -0.32 17.87 8.73
CA GLU A 614 -0.54 17.08 9.94
C GLU A 614 0.76 16.47 10.48
N SER A 615 1.02 16.68 11.77
CA SER A 615 2.16 16.11 12.48
C SER A 615 3.54 16.37 11.86
N ALA A 616 3.68 17.38 10.99
CA ALA A 616 4.91 17.62 10.23
C ALA A 616 6.16 17.77 11.11
N PHE A 617 6.04 18.38 12.28
CA PHE A 617 7.10 18.57 13.27
C PHE A 617 6.67 18.11 14.68
N GLN A 618 5.83 17.07 14.77
CA GLN A 618 5.46 16.50 16.05
C GLN A 618 6.63 15.73 16.67
N ASN A 619 6.82 15.85 17.99
CA ASN A 619 7.89 15.19 18.76
C ASN A 619 9.29 15.56 18.23
N CYS A 620 9.53 16.86 18.03
CA CYS A 620 10.83 17.44 17.70
C CYS A 620 11.41 18.22 18.90
N ASP A 621 12.70 18.59 18.83
CA ASP A 621 13.38 19.39 19.87
C ASP A 621 13.45 20.89 19.52
N ILE A 622 12.37 21.42 18.93
CA ILE A 622 12.32 22.81 18.49
C ILE A 622 12.20 23.71 19.72
N LYS A 623 13.14 24.65 19.90
CA LYS A 623 13.15 25.59 21.04
C LYS A 623 12.43 26.90 20.73
N GLU A 624 12.70 27.46 19.56
CA GLU A 624 12.04 28.66 19.05
C GLU A 624 11.78 28.54 17.55
N LEU A 625 10.75 29.24 17.07
CA LEU A 625 10.39 29.27 15.66
C LEU A 625 9.89 30.64 15.26
N THR A 626 10.37 31.14 14.12
CA THR A 626 9.78 32.29 13.43
C THR A 626 9.04 31.79 12.19
N LEU A 627 7.74 32.07 12.11
CA LEU A 627 6.93 31.75 10.95
C LEU A 627 6.96 32.91 9.94
N PRO A 628 7.26 32.65 8.66
CA PRO A 628 7.30 33.70 7.65
C PRO A 628 5.89 34.21 7.34
N ALA A 629 5.82 35.42 6.78
CA ALA A 629 4.53 36.07 6.47
C ALA A 629 3.64 35.27 5.50
N SER A 630 4.22 34.37 4.69
CA SER A 630 3.52 33.52 3.71
C SER A 630 2.68 32.40 4.31
N ILE A 631 2.92 31.98 5.57
CA ILE A 631 2.16 30.89 6.19
C ILE A 631 0.69 31.27 6.29
N THR A 632 -0.18 30.43 5.74
CA THR A 632 -1.64 30.55 5.79
C THR A 632 -2.28 29.55 6.75
N THR A 633 -1.70 28.35 6.89
CA THR A 633 -2.33 27.23 7.61
C THR A 633 -1.32 26.43 8.42
N LEU A 634 -1.63 26.22 9.71
CA LEU A 634 -0.99 25.23 10.57
C LEU A 634 -1.97 24.09 10.83
N SER A 635 -1.64 22.88 10.41
CA SER A 635 -2.55 21.72 10.47
C SER A 635 -2.49 20.98 11.81
N GLU A 636 -3.32 19.94 11.95
CA GLU A 636 -3.46 19.16 13.19
C GLU A 636 -2.11 18.64 13.68
N ASN A 637 -1.83 18.83 14.98
CA ASN A 637 -0.61 18.33 15.63
C ASN A 637 0.72 18.74 14.98
N SER A 638 0.74 19.74 14.09
CA SER A 638 1.94 20.10 13.31
C SER A 638 3.18 20.40 14.16
N PHE A 639 3.01 20.89 15.40
CA PHE A 639 4.07 21.10 16.39
C PHE A 639 3.77 20.44 17.75
N ALA A 640 2.97 19.37 17.78
CA ALA A 640 2.62 18.69 19.03
C ALA A 640 3.84 18.00 19.66
N ASP A 641 3.79 17.76 20.97
CA ASP A 641 4.80 17.02 21.74
C ASP A 641 6.23 17.59 21.62
N ASN A 642 6.36 18.90 21.38
CA ASN A 642 7.66 19.58 21.46
C ASN A 642 7.88 20.11 22.88
N GLU A 643 8.57 19.31 23.71
CA GLU A 643 8.73 19.60 25.15
C GLU A 643 9.49 20.90 25.42
N ASN A 644 10.46 21.22 24.57
CA ASN A 644 11.34 22.39 24.72
C ASN A 644 10.86 23.64 23.97
N PHE A 645 9.71 23.58 23.28
CA PHE A 645 9.22 24.69 22.49
C PHE A 645 8.71 25.83 23.36
N ALA A 646 9.46 26.93 23.42
CA ALA A 646 9.21 28.03 24.36
C ALA A 646 8.65 29.29 23.67
N THR A 647 9.07 29.58 22.43
CA THR A 647 8.76 30.85 21.76
C THR A 647 8.36 30.64 20.30
N LEU A 648 7.17 31.09 19.94
CA LEU A 648 6.70 31.23 18.56
C LEU A 648 6.64 32.71 18.17
N LYS A 649 7.28 33.09 17.07
CA LYS A 649 7.28 34.45 16.51
C LYS A 649 6.54 34.46 15.17
N LEU A 650 5.67 35.45 14.96
CA LEU A 650 4.98 35.68 13.68
C LEU A 650 5.52 36.94 13.01
N GLU A 651 6.07 36.81 11.79
CA GLU A 651 6.52 37.96 11.01
C GLU A 651 5.42 39.01 10.76
N GLN A 652 5.84 40.25 10.49
CA GLN A 652 4.92 41.34 10.13
C GLN A 652 4.07 40.95 8.91
N ASN A 653 2.82 41.41 8.88
CA ASN A 653 1.86 41.14 7.80
C ASN A 653 1.58 39.65 7.54
N SER A 654 1.72 38.79 8.56
CA SER A 654 1.39 37.37 8.47
C SER A 654 0.03 37.11 7.81
N ASN A 655 0.00 36.13 6.90
CA ASN A 655 -1.18 35.64 6.18
C ASN A 655 -1.87 34.47 6.89
N LEU A 656 -1.57 34.22 8.16
CA LEU A 656 -2.14 33.10 8.91
C LEU A 656 -3.67 33.20 8.95
N THR A 657 -4.37 32.18 8.51
CA THR A 657 -5.84 32.14 8.51
C THR A 657 -6.41 30.98 9.30
N GLU A 658 -5.61 29.94 9.52
CA GLU A 658 -6.06 28.73 10.19
C GLU A 658 -4.97 28.14 11.07
N VAL A 659 -5.33 27.82 12.32
CA VAL A 659 -4.53 27.00 13.24
C VAL A 659 -5.43 25.85 13.69
N ARG A 660 -5.20 24.66 13.14
CA ARG A 660 -6.00 23.47 13.42
C ARG A 660 -5.62 22.84 14.76
N GLY A 661 -6.51 22.01 15.27
CA GLY A 661 -6.42 21.52 16.65
C GLY A 661 -5.23 20.65 16.95
N GLY A 662 -4.80 20.73 18.21
CA GLY A 662 -3.66 19.98 18.70
C GLY A 662 -2.31 20.47 18.15
N CYS A 663 -2.28 21.51 17.31
CA CYS A 663 -1.06 22.09 16.74
C CYS A 663 0.06 22.26 17.78
N PHE A 664 -0.26 22.73 18.99
CA PHE A 664 0.68 22.90 20.11
C PHE A 664 0.37 22.01 21.33
N LEU A 665 -0.23 20.83 21.09
CA LEU A 665 -0.53 19.87 22.15
C LEU A 665 0.76 19.44 22.85
N SER A 666 0.75 19.29 24.18
CA SER A 666 1.92 18.85 24.96
C SER A 666 3.19 19.70 24.77
N CYS A 667 3.05 21.01 24.51
CA CYS A 667 4.17 21.96 24.49
C CYS A 667 4.20 22.80 25.79
N PRO A 668 4.71 22.27 26.93
CA PRO A 668 4.53 22.88 28.25
C PRO A 668 5.22 24.24 28.42
N LEU A 669 6.27 24.52 27.64
CA LEU A 669 7.04 25.78 27.72
C LEU A 669 6.48 26.91 26.85
N LEU A 670 5.63 26.60 25.86
CA LEU A 670 5.11 27.59 24.92
C LEU A 670 4.03 28.43 25.60
N LYS A 671 4.39 29.52 26.29
CA LYS A 671 3.42 30.36 27.02
C LYS A 671 3.04 31.66 26.30
N ARG A 672 3.75 32.02 25.23
CA ARG A 672 3.55 33.28 24.51
C ARG A 672 3.78 33.12 23.00
N ILE A 673 2.93 33.77 22.20
CA ILE A 673 3.18 34.03 20.78
C ILE A 673 3.64 35.49 20.66
N GLN A 674 4.85 35.69 20.15
CA GLN A 674 5.41 37.02 19.92
C GLN A 674 5.01 37.53 18.53
N LEU A 675 4.54 38.78 18.50
CA LEU A 675 4.22 39.50 17.27
C LEU A 675 5.31 40.55 17.04
N PHE A 676 5.77 40.73 15.81
CA PHE A 676 6.74 41.79 15.49
C PHE A 676 6.13 43.20 15.64
N GLU A 677 6.94 44.21 15.92
CA GLU A 677 6.47 45.60 16.06
C GLU A 677 5.90 46.13 14.73
N GLY A 678 4.70 46.73 14.73
CA GLY A 678 4.04 47.24 13.52
C GLY A 678 2.53 47.02 13.47
N LYS A 679 1.90 47.31 12.32
CA LYS A 679 0.46 47.07 12.09
C LYS A 679 0.19 45.57 11.89
N ASN A 680 -0.10 44.85 12.97
CA ASN A 680 -0.40 43.42 12.94
C ASN A 680 -1.89 43.13 12.73
N LYS A 681 -2.20 42.02 12.05
CA LYS A 681 -3.57 41.47 11.93
C LYS A 681 -4.02 40.65 13.15
N PHE A 682 -3.09 40.35 14.05
CA PHE A 682 -3.33 39.52 15.24
C PHE A 682 -3.10 40.29 16.53
N LEU A 683 -3.76 39.82 17.58
CA LEU A 683 -3.52 40.16 18.96
C LEU A 683 -3.25 38.86 19.71
N PHE A 684 -2.18 38.80 20.50
CA PHE A 684 -1.98 37.73 21.47
C PHE A 684 -2.22 38.29 22.86
N ASP A 685 -3.32 37.88 23.47
CA ASP A 685 -3.75 38.35 24.78
C ASP A 685 -4.32 37.20 25.61
N ASN A 686 -4.03 37.19 26.91
CA ASN A 686 -4.53 36.19 27.86
C ASN A 686 -4.41 34.73 27.36
N GLY A 687 -3.24 34.37 26.80
CA GLY A 687 -2.97 33.02 26.33
C GLY A 687 -3.69 32.61 25.03
N ALA A 688 -4.45 33.51 24.41
CA ALA A 688 -5.17 33.29 23.16
C ALA A 688 -4.61 34.14 22.01
N LEU A 689 -4.59 33.55 20.81
CA LEU A 689 -4.37 34.25 19.55
C LEU A 689 -5.71 34.66 18.93
N LEU A 690 -5.91 35.96 18.78
CA LEU A 690 -7.13 36.60 18.31
C LEU A 690 -6.83 37.42 17.04
N SER A 691 -7.87 37.70 16.24
CA SER A 691 -7.79 38.77 15.23
C SER A 691 -7.60 40.13 15.92
N ILE A 692 -7.03 41.12 15.22
CA ILE A 692 -6.74 42.45 15.79
C ILE A 692 -8.00 43.18 16.26
N ASP A 693 -9.13 42.94 15.59
CA ASP A 693 -10.46 43.44 15.96
C ASP A 693 -11.16 42.57 17.03
N GLN A 694 -10.51 41.48 17.44
CA GLN A 694 -10.96 40.48 18.43
C GLN A 694 -12.24 39.73 18.03
N THR A 695 -12.61 39.74 16.75
CA THR A 695 -13.81 39.05 16.23
C THR A 695 -13.63 37.55 16.07
N ILE A 696 -12.39 37.06 15.92
CA ILE A 696 -12.08 35.64 15.72
C ILE A 696 -11.06 35.19 16.76
N LEU A 697 -11.33 34.05 17.43
CA LEU A 697 -10.38 33.34 18.29
C LEU A 697 -9.83 32.13 17.54
N TYR A 698 -8.52 32.16 17.26
CA TYR A 698 -7.85 31.12 16.48
C TYR A 698 -7.45 29.94 17.34
N THR A 699 -6.65 30.19 18.38
CA THR A 699 -6.16 29.15 19.29
C THR A 699 -5.88 29.72 20.67
N PHE A 700 -6.06 28.89 21.69
CA PHE A 700 -5.64 29.12 23.06
C PHE A 700 -4.54 28.12 23.39
N LEU A 701 -3.43 28.60 23.96
CA LEU A 701 -2.27 27.76 24.24
C LEU A 701 -2.61 26.74 25.34
N PRO A 702 -2.52 25.41 25.08
CA PRO A 702 -2.84 24.39 26.08
C PRO A 702 -1.98 24.44 27.34
N SER A 703 -0.78 25.04 27.24
CA SER A 703 0.18 25.27 28.33
C SER A 703 -0.25 26.39 29.30
N SER A 704 -1.18 27.27 28.89
CA SER A 704 -1.59 28.46 29.62
C SER A 704 -2.04 28.15 31.05
N ASP A 705 -1.64 28.98 32.00
CA ASP A 705 -2.00 28.84 33.42
C ASP A 705 -3.39 29.46 33.74
N ILE A 706 -4.09 30.00 32.73
CA ILE A 706 -5.39 30.63 32.87
C ILE A 706 -6.47 29.57 33.13
N ARG A 707 -7.15 29.71 34.28
CA ARG A 707 -8.25 28.82 34.70
C ARG A 707 -9.62 29.34 34.33
N THR A 708 -9.78 30.66 34.22
CA THR A 708 -11.03 31.30 33.81
C THR A 708 -10.73 32.20 32.62
N PHE A 709 -11.26 31.86 31.45
CA PHE A 709 -11.07 32.66 30.24
C PHE A 709 -12.33 33.47 29.93
N VAL A 710 -12.16 34.78 29.79
CA VAL A 710 -13.24 35.70 29.40
C VAL A 710 -13.13 35.96 27.92
N VAL A 711 -14.14 35.54 27.16
CA VAL A 711 -14.20 35.78 25.72
C VAL A 711 -14.49 37.26 25.47
N SER A 712 -13.72 37.89 24.58
CA SER A 712 -13.90 39.30 24.24
C SER A 712 -15.34 39.57 23.79
N VAL A 713 -15.88 40.72 24.21
CA VAL A 713 -17.25 41.10 23.87
C VAL A 713 -17.46 41.23 22.36
N LYS A 714 -16.40 41.43 21.58
CA LYS A 714 -16.41 41.56 20.12
C LYS A 714 -16.34 40.22 19.37
N THR A 715 -16.00 39.12 20.06
CA THR A 715 -15.77 37.82 19.44
C THR A 715 -17.05 37.27 18.81
N GLN A 716 -16.97 36.96 17.53
CA GLN A 716 -18.04 36.39 16.73
C GLN A 716 -17.89 34.88 16.53
N LYS A 717 -16.65 34.38 16.47
CA LYS A 717 -16.34 32.98 16.17
C LYS A 717 -15.22 32.44 17.05
N ILE A 718 -15.45 31.27 17.65
CA ILE A 718 -14.39 30.38 18.16
C ILE A 718 -14.18 29.31 17.10
N LEU A 719 -12.95 29.21 16.58
CA LEU A 719 -12.64 28.23 15.54
C LEU A 719 -12.60 26.79 16.09
N SER A 720 -12.58 25.84 15.17
CA SER A 720 -12.49 24.42 15.52
C SER A 720 -11.24 24.14 16.35
N ARG A 721 -11.41 23.40 17.45
CA ARG A 721 -10.32 22.97 18.34
C ARG A 721 -9.47 24.10 18.95
N SER A 722 -10.02 25.31 19.07
CA SER A 722 -9.27 26.43 19.64
C SER A 722 -8.79 26.22 21.07
N PHE A 723 -9.51 25.45 21.90
CA PHE A 723 -9.15 25.10 23.29
C PHE A 723 -8.89 23.60 23.45
N TYR A 724 -8.46 22.90 22.39
CA TYR A 724 -8.27 21.45 22.40
C TYR A 724 -7.28 21.00 23.50
N PHE A 725 -7.70 20.05 24.34
CA PHE A 725 -6.93 19.54 25.49
C PHE A 725 -6.38 20.62 26.45
N CYS A 726 -7.08 21.74 26.61
CA CYS A 726 -6.71 22.77 27.58
C CYS A 726 -7.11 22.36 29.01
N ARG A 727 -6.43 21.34 29.55
CA ARG A 727 -6.78 20.67 30.82
C ARG A 727 -6.73 21.58 32.05
N LYS A 728 -6.06 22.73 32.00
CA LYS A 728 -6.00 23.71 33.10
C LYS A 728 -7.19 24.67 33.13
N LEU A 729 -7.98 24.73 32.06
CA LEU A 729 -9.13 25.62 31.95
C LEU A 729 -10.29 25.06 32.77
N ASN A 730 -10.79 25.85 33.72
CA ASN A 730 -11.93 25.52 34.57
C ASN A 730 -13.22 26.19 34.11
N GLN A 731 -13.13 27.43 33.61
CA GLN A 731 -14.31 28.24 33.32
C GLN A 731 -14.13 29.04 32.03
N ILE A 732 -15.22 29.18 31.26
CA ILE A 732 -15.29 30.09 30.12
C ILE A 732 -16.52 30.99 30.20
N LEU A 733 -16.29 32.30 30.04
CA LEU A 733 -17.32 33.33 30.16
C LEU A 733 -17.51 34.07 28.83
N PHE A 734 -18.65 33.87 28.19
CA PHE A 734 -19.07 34.58 26.98
C PHE A 734 -19.94 35.78 27.38
N ASN A 735 -19.31 36.94 27.57
CA ASN A 735 -19.97 38.14 28.12
C ASN A 735 -20.50 39.11 27.04
N GLY A 736 -20.22 38.86 25.76
CA GLY A 736 -20.66 39.69 24.64
C GLY A 736 -21.88 39.14 23.90
N ASN A 737 -22.47 39.98 23.04
CA ASN A 737 -23.69 39.66 22.28
C ASN A 737 -23.40 39.29 20.81
N TYR A 738 -22.14 39.13 20.42
CA TYR A 738 -21.74 38.90 19.02
C TYR A 738 -21.31 37.46 18.72
N ILE A 739 -21.07 36.63 19.74
CA ILE A 739 -20.66 35.24 19.53
C ILE A 739 -21.77 34.46 18.83
N SER A 740 -21.47 33.93 17.66
CA SER A 740 -22.44 33.22 16.80
C SER A 740 -22.04 31.78 16.52
N VAL A 741 -20.74 31.46 16.54
CA VAL A 741 -20.20 30.14 16.18
C VAL A 741 -19.23 29.60 17.22
N ILE A 742 -19.44 28.35 17.65
CA ILE A 742 -18.48 27.50 18.37
C ILE A 742 -18.10 26.33 17.46
N GLY A 743 -16.83 26.26 17.05
CA GLY A 743 -16.32 25.30 16.07
C GLY A 743 -16.21 23.85 16.54
N PHE A 744 -15.89 22.96 15.60
CA PHE A 744 -15.77 21.52 15.81
C PHE A 744 -14.71 21.21 16.87
N GLU A 745 -15.05 20.40 17.87
CA GLU A 745 -14.13 20.02 18.96
C GLU A 745 -13.48 21.20 19.71
N ALA A 746 -14.09 22.40 19.69
CA ALA A 746 -13.52 23.63 20.24
C ALA A 746 -12.95 23.48 21.66
N PHE A 747 -13.63 22.78 22.56
CA PHE A 747 -13.23 22.53 23.95
C PHE A 747 -12.95 21.06 24.23
N LYS A 748 -12.75 20.23 23.20
CA LYS A 748 -12.61 18.79 23.41
C LYS A 748 -11.40 18.48 24.28
N GLY A 749 -11.59 17.62 25.29
CA GLY A 749 -10.53 17.19 26.20
C GLY A 749 -10.14 18.21 27.28
N CYS A 750 -10.92 19.28 27.46
CA CYS A 750 -10.79 20.20 28.59
C CYS A 750 -11.33 19.53 29.88
N THR A 751 -10.55 18.61 30.45
CA THR A 751 -11.04 17.73 31.51
C THR A 751 -11.49 18.43 32.79
N ASN A 752 -10.96 19.62 33.09
CA ASN A 752 -11.30 20.40 34.28
C ASN A 752 -12.35 21.49 34.04
N LEU A 753 -12.83 21.67 32.80
CA LEU A 753 -13.81 22.68 32.44
C LEU A 753 -15.14 22.35 33.14
N ASN A 754 -15.47 23.11 34.17
CA ASN A 754 -16.59 22.85 35.06
C ASN A 754 -17.70 23.91 34.96
N PHE A 755 -17.45 25.03 34.26
CA PHE A 755 -18.43 26.09 34.11
C PHE A 755 -18.36 26.80 32.75
N VAL A 756 -19.50 26.94 32.08
CA VAL A 756 -19.70 27.71 30.85
C VAL A 756 -20.80 28.74 31.07
N PHE A 757 -20.47 30.02 30.93
CA PHE A 757 -21.43 31.13 31.02
C PHE A 757 -21.66 31.78 29.67
N VAL A 758 -22.91 32.01 29.27
CA VAL A 758 -23.29 32.75 28.05
C VAL A 758 -24.30 33.83 28.41
N SER A 759 -23.99 35.09 28.11
CA SER A 759 -24.86 36.23 28.46
C SER A 759 -25.98 36.53 27.46
N SER A 760 -25.89 36.06 26.22
CA SER A 760 -26.77 36.44 25.10
C SER A 760 -27.15 35.25 24.21
N PRO A 761 -28.38 35.18 23.65
CA PRO A 761 -28.82 34.06 22.81
C PRO A 761 -28.26 34.10 21.38
N SER A 762 -27.12 34.76 21.15
CA SER A 762 -26.56 35.04 19.82
C SER A 762 -25.93 33.84 19.11
N ILE A 763 -25.67 32.75 19.84
CA ILE A 763 -25.05 31.53 19.30
C ILE A 763 -26.06 30.82 18.39
N THR A 764 -25.73 30.77 17.10
CA THR A 764 -26.56 30.14 16.05
C THR A 764 -25.97 28.81 15.57
N GLN A 765 -24.68 28.55 15.83
CA GLN A 765 -24.01 27.33 15.45
C GLN A 765 -23.07 26.83 16.56
N ILE A 766 -23.24 25.56 16.92
CA ILE A 766 -22.26 24.78 17.69
C ILE A 766 -21.99 23.54 16.86
N ASP A 767 -20.73 23.27 16.55
CA ASP A 767 -20.34 22.13 15.74
C ASP A 767 -20.24 20.83 16.54
N LYS A 768 -20.05 19.71 15.84
CA LYS A 768 -19.96 18.38 16.44
C LYS A 768 -18.81 18.33 17.47
N ASP A 769 -19.05 17.61 18.57
CA ASP A 769 -18.05 17.33 19.62
C ASP A 769 -17.41 18.57 20.28
N ALA A 770 -18.02 19.76 20.15
CA ALA A 770 -17.49 21.02 20.69
C ALA A 770 -17.13 20.96 22.18
N PHE A 771 -17.86 20.17 22.99
CA PHE A 771 -17.61 19.95 24.42
C PHE A 771 -17.37 18.47 24.77
N ALA A 772 -16.85 17.68 23.82
CA ALA A 772 -16.53 16.27 24.05
C ALA A 772 -15.39 16.10 25.08
N ASP A 773 -15.38 14.98 25.80
CA ASP A 773 -14.35 14.67 26.81
C ASP A 773 -14.18 15.73 27.92
N CYS A 774 -15.26 16.47 28.22
CA CYS A 774 -15.37 17.41 29.34
C CYS A 774 -16.28 16.82 30.45
N PRO A 775 -15.78 15.92 31.31
CA PRO A 775 -16.62 15.22 32.29
C PRO A 775 -17.26 16.15 33.32
N GLU A 776 -16.55 17.21 33.71
CA GLU A 776 -17.02 18.19 34.70
C GLU A 776 -18.25 18.99 34.22
N LEU A 777 -18.41 19.15 32.90
CA LEU A 777 -19.59 19.80 32.30
C LEU A 777 -20.87 18.96 32.39
N LYS A 778 -20.81 17.69 32.80
CA LYS A 778 -21.99 16.85 33.02
C LYS A 778 -22.61 17.02 34.41
N LYS A 779 -21.97 17.79 35.30
CA LYS A 779 -22.46 18.06 36.66
C LYS A 779 -23.58 19.10 36.67
N CYS A 780 -24.37 19.11 37.74
CA CYS A 780 -25.47 20.05 37.90
C CYS A 780 -24.97 21.50 37.88
N GLY A 781 -25.66 22.37 37.14
CA GLY A 781 -25.37 23.81 37.08
C GLY A 781 -24.03 24.19 36.44
N SER A 782 -23.46 23.32 35.59
CA SER A 782 -22.22 23.60 34.85
C SER A 782 -22.41 24.57 33.69
N PHE A 783 -23.64 24.83 33.25
CA PHE A 783 -23.97 25.82 32.23
C PHE A 783 -24.94 26.87 32.78
N SER A 784 -24.58 28.15 32.60
CA SER A 784 -25.47 29.28 32.81
C SER A 784 -25.64 30.01 31.48
N ILE A 785 -26.71 29.67 30.75
CA ILE A 785 -26.97 30.16 29.39
C ILE A 785 -28.43 30.62 29.22
N PRO A 786 -28.77 31.45 28.22
CA PRO A 786 -30.15 31.89 27.98
C PRO A 786 -31.05 30.73 27.60
N LYS A 787 -32.32 30.77 28.03
CA LYS A 787 -33.30 29.70 27.79
C LYS A 787 -33.52 29.43 26.31
N GLU A 788 -33.42 30.48 25.48
CA GLU A 788 -33.52 30.43 24.02
C GLU A 788 -32.41 29.57 23.39
N SER A 789 -31.24 29.48 24.03
CA SER A 789 -30.10 28.69 23.54
C SER A 789 -30.10 27.24 24.03
N PHE A 790 -31.06 26.81 24.86
CA PHE A 790 -31.04 25.45 25.43
C PHE A 790 -31.05 24.36 24.34
N GLN A 791 -31.87 24.53 23.29
CA GLN A 791 -32.01 23.51 22.25
C GLN A 791 -30.72 23.30 21.46
N ILE A 792 -30.01 24.37 21.11
CA ILE A 792 -28.76 24.26 20.35
C ILE A 792 -27.66 23.58 21.17
N PHE A 793 -27.54 23.88 22.47
CA PHE A 793 -26.59 23.19 23.35
C PHE A 793 -26.97 21.73 23.60
N LYS A 794 -28.26 21.42 23.83
CA LYS A 794 -28.75 20.04 23.99
C LYS A 794 -28.50 19.18 22.75
N SER A 795 -28.65 19.76 21.55
CA SER A 795 -28.36 19.07 20.29
C SER A 795 -26.89 18.62 20.16
N ARG A 796 -25.99 19.16 20.99
CA ARG A 796 -24.55 18.85 21.03
C ARG A 796 -24.11 18.17 22.33
N GLY A 797 -25.03 17.52 23.04
CA GLY A 797 -24.72 16.64 24.16
C GLY A 797 -24.67 17.31 25.54
N VAL A 798 -25.10 18.57 25.66
CA VAL A 798 -25.34 19.19 26.97
C VAL A 798 -26.62 18.60 27.58
N THR A 799 -26.53 18.16 28.84
CA THR A 799 -27.63 17.45 29.51
C THR A 799 -28.60 18.41 30.21
N ASP A 800 -29.82 17.95 30.49
CA ASP A 800 -30.77 18.70 31.33
C ASP A 800 -30.22 18.98 32.73
N LEU A 801 -29.43 18.04 33.27
CA LEU A 801 -28.78 18.21 34.57
C LEU A 801 -27.79 19.38 34.54
N SER A 802 -27.00 19.49 33.47
CA SER A 802 -26.02 20.57 33.26
C SER A 802 -26.64 21.97 33.24
N LEU A 803 -27.92 22.08 32.86
CA LEU A 803 -28.67 23.33 32.71
C LEU A 803 -29.55 23.69 33.92
N ARG A 804 -29.55 22.87 34.99
CA ARG A 804 -30.38 23.13 36.17
C ARG A 804 -29.84 24.30 37.01
N GLU A 805 -30.78 25.11 37.50
CA GLU A 805 -30.51 26.23 38.41
C GLU A 805 -30.71 25.84 39.90
N ASP A 806 -31.36 24.70 40.18
CA ASP A 806 -31.84 24.28 41.50
C ASP A 806 -31.02 23.14 42.15
N CYS A 807 -29.69 23.22 42.04
CA CYS A 807 -28.81 22.16 42.51
C CYS A 807 -28.67 22.13 44.05
N LYS A 808 -29.21 21.09 44.71
CA LYS A 808 -29.04 20.86 46.16
C LYS A 808 -27.66 20.23 46.45
N ASN A 809 -26.80 20.93 47.20
CA ASN A 809 -25.59 20.47 47.93
C ASN A 809 -24.58 19.50 47.25
N GLU A 810 -24.74 19.12 45.98
CA GLU A 810 -23.79 18.30 45.23
C GLU A 810 -22.94 19.11 44.22
N CYS A 811 -23.16 20.43 44.13
CA CYS A 811 -22.36 21.34 43.31
C CYS A 811 -21.03 21.69 43.98
N ASN A 812 -20.03 20.82 43.84
CA ASN A 812 -18.63 21.20 44.06
C ASN A 812 -18.03 21.99 42.89
N SER A 813 -18.82 22.39 41.87
CA SER A 813 -18.35 23.20 40.73
C SER A 813 -18.16 24.69 41.04
N VAL A 814 -18.61 25.15 42.22
CA VAL A 814 -18.36 26.52 42.72
C VAL A 814 -18.01 26.42 44.21
N PRO A 815 -16.87 26.95 44.69
CA PRO A 815 -16.71 27.17 46.13
C PRO A 815 -17.74 28.22 46.52
N ILE A 816 -18.86 27.79 47.11
CA ILE A 816 -19.83 28.68 47.74
C ILE A 816 -19.14 29.29 48.97
N ARG A 817 -18.45 30.42 48.78
CA ARG A 817 -18.29 31.44 49.83
C ARG A 817 -19.03 32.68 49.36
N ASN A 818 -20.27 32.81 49.85
CA ASN A 818 -21.06 34.05 49.88
C ASN A 818 -20.89 34.99 48.69
N THR A 819 -21.54 34.68 47.58
CA THR A 819 -22.19 35.72 46.77
C THR A 819 -23.60 35.23 46.48
N GLY A 820 -24.57 35.80 47.20
CA GLY A 820 -25.97 35.70 46.79
C GLY A 820 -26.12 36.20 45.35
N HIS A 821 -27.10 35.66 44.64
CA HIS A 821 -27.63 36.16 43.37
C HIS A 821 -26.75 37.23 42.70
N ILE A 822 -25.96 36.84 41.70
CA ILE A 822 -25.43 37.83 40.75
C ILE A 822 -26.63 38.29 39.90
N SER A 823 -27.42 39.17 40.51
CA SER A 823 -28.32 40.11 39.84
C SER A 823 -27.49 40.88 38.82
N LEU A 824 -28.11 41.15 37.67
CA LEU A 824 -27.62 42.02 36.59
C LEU A 824 -27.04 43.38 37.07
N SER A 825 -27.30 43.78 38.31
CA SER A 825 -26.73 44.98 38.95
C SER A 825 -25.25 44.86 39.34
N ASN A 826 -24.68 43.67 39.54
CA ASN A 826 -23.29 43.51 40.04
C ASN A 826 -22.24 43.34 38.92
N ILE A 827 -22.65 43.18 37.66
CA ILE A 827 -21.75 43.27 36.50
C ILE A 827 -21.35 44.74 36.24
N ALA A 828 -22.14 45.72 36.73
CA ALA A 828 -21.79 47.13 36.65
C ALA A 828 -20.48 47.49 37.39
N VAL A 829 -20.12 46.76 38.44
CA VAL A 829 -18.89 47.05 39.22
C VAL A 829 -17.63 46.53 38.52
N LEU A 830 -17.72 45.47 37.70
CA LEU A 830 -16.59 45.02 36.88
C LEU A 830 -16.41 45.84 35.59
N ILE A 831 -17.47 46.52 35.12
CA ILE A 831 -17.44 47.39 33.93
C ILE A 831 -16.84 48.77 34.25
N VAL A 832 -16.87 49.22 35.52
CA VAL A 832 -16.32 50.54 35.92
C VAL A 832 -14.80 50.52 36.14
N LEU A 833 -14.15 49.36 36.32
CA LEU A 833 -12.69 49.27 36.49
C LEU A 833 -11.91 49.09 35.17
N THR A 834 -12.58 49.09 34.02
CA THR A 834 -11.98 49.03 32.67
C THR A 834 -12.13 50.32 31.86
N LEU A 835 -12.63 51.40 32.46
CA LEU A 835 -12.58 52.75 31.91
C LEU A 835 -11.81 53.64 32.90
N GLY A 836 -10.49 53.58 32.78
CA GLY A 836 -9.50 54.44 33.44
C GLY A 836 -8.21 54.40 32.64
#